data_AF-A0A933GTW5-F1
#
_entry.id   AF-A0A933GTW5-F1
#
_cell.length_a   1.000
_cell.length_b   1.000
_cell.length_c   1.000
_cell.angle_alpha   90.00
_cell.angle_beta   90.00
_cell.angle_gamma   90.00
#
_symmetry.space_group_name_H-M   'P 1'
#
loop_
_entity.id
_entity.type
_entity.pdbx_description
1 polymer ?
#
loop_
_entity_poly.entity_id
_entity_poly.type
_entity_poly.pdbx_seq_one_letter_code
_entity_poly.pdbx_strand_id
1 'polypeptide(L)'
;MGGGTTTTRLADAFLDLLVARRLIAPEEAARLAAGPPGVNPAATILASGLVAPEELARLMHDLSAPSPETLPQSSAADILASAAEIKSWLSDPQTIMEIAQREGEPASPISGSSAVGAVDPWYSAVAGLSSLAPASPLRIEVGTYLRTEAGREVREAEELDLQRPVELHRPAPGTTNETMIAAAKLHARLAAAAVPALYEAGTDPEGRAYLLLSAPPGEALADRLRRTPASASAAAGRREILSRLGEVARTLARAHAIGLPHLGIAPDRVHLGRHGQVLVTGWGSPAAFAGAGGTSERGPRNAERGTEEQPRDSGSSAEGSVLVEGGDPYAAPEIARGGQGGAAADVYALGVVLAEVSFGRPLRPVRRKRYRPLPGVPAELVSVIRKATARRAGDRYRDAGELARDLERALSGEPVAAERSPLSRRIARSGRRHPYAIALGALLATAVAAAGTIAALHEYRTLSLARERDARARAESLERAESDVAGARLALAELQESLAGAGSGSDRAMLVSRARFDEVCHLASRARETLDGLPGSPSAEEAARRGALAREAAEVAVSAALACARAEIARARSEEEAALSSNTVSAARSTRPLYEELARSLEGRPRDEAAFERALVASGPGWREAARVLARFLAIVSSAPWPQEEELRNTLRALAPDGVLLVGPLPEGVTGELREVGAAAGRVPGEPTALESGMELHLPVGEYLAILSAGGREVRHSILLSRGETREWAPAWPPAFPPGEQIYVPPGRFRAGGGSSRSGPYREEKMPRGFFMGRYEVSLAEYREFLEDFRAKGDKEGLLSHLPWTSTAAGVERMLSEELEPIAHYEREMPVGGVSLAMATDYAAWLTRRTGGGWKFRLPTEAEWEYAARGAAGREYPWGDAWEPSRANTTAYPNENGRPWFLPVRSLPEGASVFGLFHVAGNVREWTTSPFLEGHVAIRGGAFTDAPDWARSAERFGARPRTTHASIGFRLVCER
;
A
#
# COMPACT_ATOMS: atom_id res chain seq x y z
N MET A 1 20.34 27.90 25.70
CA MET A 1 20.73 26.59 25.16
C MET A 1 19.89 25.54 25.87
N GLY A 2 19.26 24.57 25.21
CA GLY A 2 19.14 24.38 23.76
C GLY A 2 17.75 23.81 23.42
N GLY A 3 17.29 24.01 22.19
CA GLY A 3 16.09 23.34 21.71
C GLY A 3 16.41 21.89 21.37
N GLY A 4 15.83 20.94 22.11
CA GLY A 4 15.71 19.57 21.63
C GLY A 4 14.75 19.56 20.44
N THR A 5 15.17 19.01 19.31
CA THR A 5 14.34 18.89 18.12
C THR A 5 13.17 17.93 18.38
N THR A 6 12.09 18.05 17.60
CA THR A 6 10.92 17.15 17.68
C THR A 6 11.33 15.68 17.67
N THR A 7 12.38 15.35 16.91
CA THR A 7 13.03 14.04 16.81
C THR A 7 13.43 13.43 18.16
N THR A 8 13.92 14.22 19.12
CA THR A 8 14.36 13.71 20.43
C THR A 8 13.19 13.25 21.28
N ARG A 9 12.08 14.00 21.29
CA ARG A 9 10.86 13.60 22.05
C ARG A 9 10.22 12.32 21.51
N LEU A 10 10.32 12.09 20.20
CA LEU A 10 9.80 10.90 19.54
C LEU A 10 10.68 9.67 19.77
N ALA A 11 12.00 9.86 19.85
CA ALA A 11 12.94 8.85 20.30
C ALA A 11 12.62 8.36 21.72
N ASP A 12 12.46 9.29 22.67
CA ASP A 12 12.16 8.97 24.07
C ASP A 12 10.81 8.24 24.21
N ALA A 13 9.75 8.74 23.56
CA ALA A 13 8.42 8.12 23.59
C ALA A 13 8.39 6.71 22.95
N PHE A 14 9.26 6.46 21.95
CA PHE A 14 9.40 5.13 21.34
C PHE A 14 10.15 4.16 22.26
N LEU A 15 11.20 4.61 22.95
CA LEU A 15 11.92 3.83 23.97
C LEU A 15 11.00 3.45 25.13
N ASP A 16 10.22 4.40 25.65
CA ASP A 16 9.22 4.16 26.71
C ASP A 16 8.17 3.12 26.28
N LEU A 17 7.73 3.12 25.03
CA LEU A 17 6.79 2.13 24.49
C LEU A 17 7.39 0.71 24.47
N LEU A 18 8.67 0.57 24.09
CA LEU A 18 9.38 -0.71 24.09
C LEU A 18 9.60 -1.23 25.51
N VAL A 19 9.91 -0.37 26.47
CA VAL A 19 10.01 -0.71 27.91
C VAL A 19 8.65 -1.13 28.46
N ALA A 20 7.57 -0.38 28.16
CA ALA A 20 6.21 -0.71 28.59
C ALA A 20 5.73 -2.07 28.06
N ARG A 21 6.14 -2.45 26.83
CA ARG A 21 5.90 -3.77 26.24
C ARG A 21 6.89 -4.86 26.68
N ARG A 22 7.86 -4.53 27.54
CA ARG A 22 8.95 -5.42 28.02
C ARG A 22 9.84 -6.00 26.92
N LEU A 23 9.98 -5.28 25.80
CA LEU A 23 10.83 -5.66 24.68
C LEU A 23 12.31 -5.29 24.93
N ILE A 24 12.55 -4.25 25.74
CA ILE A 24 13.89 -3.86 26.23
C ILE A 24 13.82 -3.55 27.73
N ALA A 25 14.96 -3.66 28.42
CA ALA A 25 15.05 -3.28 29.84
C ALA A 25 15.11 -1.75 30.01
N PRO A 26 14.57 -1.17 31.12
CA PRO A 26 14.63 0.27 31.37
C PRO A 26 16.05 0.84 31.38
N GLU A 27 17.01 0.05 31.89
CA GLU A 27 18.44 0.40 31.98
C GLU A 27 19.08 0.51 30.59
N GLU A 28 18.67 -0.34 29.65
CA GLU A 28 19.15 -0.33 28.26
C GLU A 28 18.51 0.80 27.45
N ALA A 29 17.22 1.10 27.70
CA ALA A 29 16.55 2.27 27.15
C ALA A 29 17.22 3.58 27.59
N ALA A 30 17.59 3.70 28.88
CA ALA A 30 18.31 4.85 29.41
C ALA A 30 19.71 5.01 28.80
N ARG A 31 20.41 3.89 28.49
CA ARG A 31 21.68 3.91 27.74
C ARG A 31 21.50 4.41 26.31
N LEU A 32 20.46 3.95 25.61
CA LEU A 32 20.18 4.37 24.23
C LEU A 32 19.77 5.86 24.16
N ALA A 33 18.99 6.35 25.13
CA ALA A 33 18.65 7.77 25.26
C ALA A 33 19.88 8.66 25.60
N ALA A 34 20.87 8.11 26.30
CA ALA A 34 22.13 8.79 26.62
C ALA A 34 23.22 8.70 25.52
N GLY A 35 22.88 8.16 24.34
CA GLY A 35 23.79 8.05 23.20
C GLY A 35 24.25 9.40 22.63
N PRO A 36 25.28 9.41 21.76
CA PRO A 36 25.80 10.65 21.17
C PRO A 36 24.73 11.42 20.39
N PRO A 37 24.63 12.75 20.55
CA PRO A 37 23.56 13.55 19.98
C PRO A 37 23.60 13.51 18.44
N GLY A 38 22.47 13.15 17.83
CA GLY A 38 22.31 13.02 16.38
C GLY A 38 22.14 11.58 15.88
N VAL A 39 22.35 10.57 16.73
CA VAL A 39 22.07 9.16 16.40
C VAL A 39 20.59 8.86 16.67
N ASN A 40 19.90 8.24 15.70
CA ASN A 40 18.49 7.86 15.83
C ASN A 40 18.39 6.51 16.58
N PRO A 41 17.79 6.44 17.78
CA PRO A 41 17.79 5.20 18.55
C PRO A 41 16.96 4.09 17.90
N ALA A 42 15.96 4.39 17.05
CA ALA A 42 15.26 3.36 16.29
C ALA A 42 16.19 2.65 15.29
N ALA A 43 17.14 3.38 14.68
CA ALA A 43 18.17 2.80 13.83
C ALA A 43 19.17 1.96 14.65
N THR A 44 19.57 2.44 15.83
CA THR A 44 20.47 1.69 16.74
C THR A 44 19.82 0.40 17.26
N ILE A 45 18.51 0.39 17.56
CA ILE A 45 17.77 -0.80 17.97
C ILE A 45 17.71 -1.84 16.84
N LEU A 46 17.49 -1.39 15.60
CA LEU A 46 17.50 -2.27 14.42
C LEU A 46 18.90 -2.83 14.11
N ALA A 47 19.95 -2.01 14.25
CA ALA A 47 21.34 -2.43 13.99
C ALA A 47 21.90 -3.34 15.09
N SER A 48 21.48 -3.15 16.35
CA SER A 48 21.94 -3.95 17.50
C SER A 48 21.22 -5.30 17.65
N GLY A 49 20.11 -5.52 16.94
CA GLY A 49 19.32 -6.76 17.04
C GLY A 49 18.62 -6.96 18.39
N LEU A 50 18.49 -5.90 19.21
CA LEU A 50 17.90 -5.95 20.55
C LEU A 50 16.42 -6.35 20.56
N VAL A 51 15.69 -6.10 19.46
CA VAL A 51 14.28 -6.49 19.30
C VAL A 51 14.14 -7.28 18.00
N ALA A 52 13.44 -8.41 18.06
CA ALA A 52 13.23 -9.26 16.88
C ALA A 52 12.39 -8.52 15.81
N PRO A 53 12.76 -8.58 14.51
CA PRO A 53 12.04 -7.90 13.44
C PRO A 53 10.53 -8.23 13.39
N GLU A 54 10.16 -9.47 13.76
CA GLU A 54 8.78 -9.93 13.80
C GLU A 54 7.96 -9.29 14.93
N GLU A 55 8.60 -8.91 16.04
CA GLU A 55 7.94 -8.22 17.16
C GLU A 55 7.78 -6.73 16.87
N LEU A 56 8.78 -6.12 16.25
CA LEU A 56 8.67 -4.75 15.73
C LEU A 56 7.56 -4.65 14.66
N ALA A 57 7.47 -5.61 13.74
CA ALA A 57 6.41 -5.67 12.74
C ALA A 57 5.00 -5.82 13.36
N ARG A 58 4.85 -6.58 14.46
CA ARG A 58 3.58 -6.66 15.20
C ARG A 58 3.27 -5.33 15.91
N LEU A 59 4.25 -4.69 16.53
CA LEU A 59 4.08 -3.38 17.15
C LEU A 59 3.58 -2.34 16.13
N MET A 60 4.13 -2.34 14.91
CA MET A 60 3.68 -1.48 13.81
C MET A 60 2.26 -1.81 13.31
N HIS A 61 1.87 -3.08 13.32
CA HIS A 61 0.52 -3.50 12.98
C HIS A 61 -0.49 -3.00 14.03
N ASP A 62 -0.21 -3.18 15.32
CA ASP A 62 -1.08 -2.73 16.43
C ASP A 62 -1.23 -1.20 16.45
N LEU A 63 -0.17 -0.44 16.13
CA LEU A 63 -0.21 1.02 16.02
C LEU A 63 -1.02 1.53 14.82
N SER A 64 -1.38 0.67 13.86
CA SER A 64 -2.19 1.06 12.70
C SER A 64 -3.70 1.10 12.99
N ALA A 65 -4.15 0.60 14.15
CA ALA A 65 -5.54 0.66 14.61
C ALA A 65 -5.61 0.65 16.15
N PRO A 66 -5.37 1.78 16.84
CA PRO A 66 -5.22 1.81 18.29
C PRO A 66 -6.54 1.54 19.03
N SER A 67 -6.53 0.57 19.93
CA SER A 67 -7.52 0.48 21.01
C SER A 67 -7.14 1.44 22.15
N PRO A 68 -8.09 2.16 22.78
CA PRO A 68 -7.81 3.05 23.92
C PRO A 68 -7.09 2.37 25.09
N GLU A 69 -7.17 1.05 25.20
CA GLU A 69 -6.59 0.26 26.31
C GLU A 69 -5.09 -0.03 26.14
N THR A 70 -4.50 0.27 24.98
CA THR A 70 -3.12 -0.19 24.63
C THR A 70 -2.01 0.87 24.70
N LEU A 71 -2.32 2.12 25.07
CA LEU A 71 -1.38 3.25 25.08
C LEU A 71 -1.42 4.03 26.42
N PRO A 72 -0.28 4.52 26.93
CA PRO A 72 -0.26 5.43 28.08
C PRO A 72 -0.99 6.75 27.79
N GLN A 73 -1.87 7.18 28.70
CA GLN A 73 -2.71 8.38 28.50
C GLN A 73 -1.92 9.69 28.32
N SER A 74 -0.67 9.75 28.78
CA SER A 74 0.22 10.91 28.65
C SER A 74 0.83 11.10 27.26
N SER A 75 0.81 10.06 26.40
CA SER A 75 1.69 9.99 25.22
C SER A 75 0.98 9.57 23.93
N ALA A 76 -0.30 9.19 23.99
CA ALA A 76 -1.04 8.61 22.87
C ALA A 76 -1.18 9.55 21.65
N ALA A 77 -1.33 10.87 21.89
CA ALA A 77 -1.48 11.84 20.81
C ALA A 77 -0.19 12.03 19.99
N ASP A 78 0.96 12.13 20.67
CA ASP A 78 2.26 12.30 20.01
C ASP A 78 2.70 11.01 19.30
N ILE A 79 2.45 9.84 19.90
CA ILE A 79 2.71 8.53 19.27
C ILE A 79 1.84 8.36 18.01
N LEU A 80 0.57 8.81 18.02
CA LEU A 80 -0.30 8.76 16.84
C LEU A 80 0.09 9.76 15.76
N ALA A 81 0.55 10.95 16.12
CA ALA A 81 1.07 11.93 15.17
C ALA A 81 2.30 11.41 14.41
N SER A 82 3.17 10.65 15.09
CA SER A 82 4.45 10.19 14.52
C SER A 82 4.49 8.73 14.04
N ALA A 83 3.40 7.97 14.21
CA ALA A 83 3.28 6.64 13.61
C ALA A 83 3.45 6.65 12.07
N ALA A 84 3.02 7.72 11.40
CA ALA A 84 3.23 7.92 9.96
C ALA A 84 4.70 8.20 9.61
N GLU A 85 5.43 8.92 10.48
CA GLU A 85 6.82 9.32 10.28
C GLU A 85 7.78 8.14 10.52
N ILE A 86 7.58 7.39 11.61
CA ILE A 86 8.28 6.13 11.90
C ILE A 86 8.04 5.11 10.78
N LYS A 87 6.81 5.01 10.26
CA LYS A 87 6.49 4.15 9.11
C LYS A 87 7.25 4.58 7.84
N SER A 88 7.47 5.87 7.63
CA SER A 88 8.26 6.37 6.49
C SER A 88 9.74 5.95 6.57
N TRP A 89 10.33 5.93 7.77
CA TRP A 89 11.73 5.53 7.97
C TRP A 89 11.97 4.04 7.70
N LEU A 90 10.96 3.20 7.97
CA LEU A 90 11.03 1.74 7.80
C LEU A 90 10.54 1.25 6.42
N SER A 91 9.94 2.14 5.62
CA SER A 91 9.44 1.82 4.27
C SER A 91 10.46 2.11 3.15
N ASP A 92 11.65 2.64 3.48
CA ASP A 92 12.70 2.97 2.51
C ASP A 92 13.91 2.03 2.64
N PRO A 93 14.10 1.08 1.71
CA PRO A 93 15.25 0.18 1.70
C PRO A 93 16.60 0.90 1.58
N GLN A 94 16.67 2.11 0.99
CA GLN A 94 17.93 2.84 0.88
C GLN A 94 18.36 3.44 2.22
N THR A 95 17.44 4.01 3.01
CA THR A 95 17.75 4.52 4.36
C THR A 95 18.30 3.40 5.26
N ILE A 96 17.75 2.19 5.19
CA ILE A 96 18.25 1.02 5.92
C ILE A 96 19.68 0.64 5.47
N MET A 97 19.96 0.73 4.16
CA MET A 97 21.27 0.43 3.58
C MET A 97 22.33 1.49 3.94
N GLU A 98 21.99 2.78 3.88
CA GLU A 98 22.91 3.89 4.16
C GLU A 98 23.29 3.96 5.65
N ILE A 99 22.37 3.61 6.55
CA ILE A 99 22.64 3.46 7.99
C ILE A 99 23.65 2.32 8.22
N ALA A 100 23.45 1.17 7.56
CA ALA A 100 24.37 0.03 7.66
C ALA A 100 25.76 0.31 7.04
N GLN A 101 25.86 1.23 6.08
CA GLN A 101 27.13 1.61 5.44
C GLN A 101 27.90 2.69 6.20
N ARG A 102 27.24 3.57 6.96
CA ARG A 102 27.91 4.65 7.73
C ARG A 102 28.72 4.18 8.92
N GLU A 103 28.40 3.03 9.50
CA GLU A 103 29.11 2.42 10.64
C GLU A 103 30.34 1.60 10.22
N GLY A 104 30.70 1.60 8.92
CA GLY A 104 31.73 0.73 8.33
C GLY A 104 33.19 1.20 8.44
N GLU A 105 33.48 2.41 8.94
CA GLU A 105 34.86 2.89 9.11
C GLU A 105 35.34 2.76 10.57
N PRO A 106 36.51 2.14 10.83
CA PRO A 106 36.99 1.90 12.19
C PRO A 106 37.56 3.17 12.83
N ALA A 107 36.89 3.69 13.86
CA ALA A 107 37.48 4.66 14.78
C ALA A 107 38.65 4.02 15.55
N SER A 108 39.80 4.70 15.60
CA SER A 108 40.99 4.24 16.34
C SER A 108 40.72 4.09 17.84
N PRO A 109 41.37 3.13 18.54
CA PRO A 109 41.02 2.77 19.91
C PRO A 109 41.52 3.81 20.92
N ILE A 110 40.60 4.33 21.73
CA ILE A 110 40.95 4.98 23.01
C ILE A 110 41.15 3.88 24.06
N SER A 111 42.30 3.92 24.74
CA SER A 111 42.71 2.92 25.73
C SER A 111 42.13 3.19 27.13
N GLY A 112 41.76 2.12 27.85
CA GLY A 112 41.49 2.21 29.29
C GLY A 112 40.60 1.10 29.88
N SER A 113 41.19 0.23 30.71
CA SER A 113 40.54 -0.61 31.75
C SER A 113 39.39 -1.55 31.29
N SER A 114 39.63 -2.84 31.01
CA SER A 114 39.65 -3.95 31.98
C SER A 114 38.49 -3.98 33.00
N ALA A 115 37.74 -5.06 33.25
CA ALA A 115 37.55 -6.40 32.63
C ALA A 115 36.30 -7.06 33.31
N VAL A 116 35.66 -8.17 32.91
CA VAL A 116 35.78 -9.23 31.88
C VAL A 116 34.36 -9.59 31.39
N GLY A 117 34.16 -10.04 30.15
CA GLY A 117 32.85 -10.58 29.71
C GLY A 117 32.76 -11.08 28.26
N ALA A 118 33.57 -12.08 27.89
CA ALA A 118 33.50 -12.88 26.65
C ALA A 118 33.06 -12.17 25.34
N VAL A 119 34.03 -11.67 24.58
CA VAL A 119 33.83 -11.28 23.16
C VAL A 119 33.79 -12.54 22.29
N ASP A 120 32.81 -12.61 21.39
CA ASP A 120 32.53 -13.78 20.55
C ASP A 120 33.60 -13.97 19.45
N PRO A 121 34.22 -15.15 19.24
CA PRO A 121 35.38 -15.32 18.34
C PRO A 121 35.11 -15.15 16.83
N TRP A 122 33.87 -14.87 16.43
CA TRP A 122 33.41 -15.02 15.04
C TRP A 122 33.94 -13.99 14.05
N TYR A 123 34.20 -12.75 14.48
CA TYR A 123 34.50 -11.65 13.54
C TYR A 123 35.88 -11.76 12.87
N SER A 124 36.87 -12.35 13.56
CA SER A 124 38.23 -12.50 13.04
C SER A 124 38.37 -13.60 11.98
N ALA A 125 37.51 -14.63 12.00
CA ALA A 125 37.60 -15.76 11.07
C ALA A 125 37.13 -15.41 9.64
N VAL A 126 36.18 -14.48 9.50
CA VAL A 126 35.60 -14.12 8.20
C VAL A 126 36.48 -13.12 7.43
N ALA A 127 37.16 -12.21 8.13
CA ALA A 127 38.05 -11.22 7.51
C ALA A 127 39.28 -11.85 6.83
N GLY A 128 39.80 -12.97 7.36
CA GLY A 128 40.99 -13.65 6.82
C GLY A 128 40.78 -14.32 5.45
N LEU A 129 39.54 -14.58 5.04
CA LEU A 129 39.21 -15.30 3.78
C LEU A 129 39.42 -14.47 2.50
N SER A 130 39.78 -13.19 2.63
CA SER A 130 40.15 -12.30 1.52
C SER A 130 41.65 -12.04 1.42
N SER A 131 42.46 -12.53 2.36
CA SER A 131 43.91 -12.30 2.41
C SER A 131 44.67 -13.60 2.74
N LEU A 132 44.88 -14.44 1.73
CA LEU A 132 45.77 -15.61 1.84
C LEU A 132 47.25 -15.18 1.83
N ALA A 133 47.72 -14.71 2.98
CA ALA A 133 49.11 -14.73 3.38
C ALA A 133 49.22 -15.61 4.64
N PRO A 134 50.24 -16.46 4.79
CA PRO A 134 50.22 -17.53 5.78
C PRO A 134 50.38 -16.99 7.21
N ALA A 135 49.34 -17.17 8.03
CA ALA A 135 49.57 -17.54 9.41
C ALA A 135 50.37 -18.85 9.44
N SER A 136 51.17 -19.09 10.46
CA SER A 136 51.90 -20.37 10.59
C SER A 136 50.89 -21.53 10.62
N PRO A 137 50.92 -22.45 9.63
CA PRO A 137 49.88 -23.47 9.51
C PRO A 137 49.89 -24.40 10.72
N LEU A 138 48.71 -24.87 11.15
CA LEU A 138 48.62 -25.79 12.28
C LEU A 138 49.44 -27.05 12.00
N ARG A 139 50.26 -27.46 12.99
CA ARG A 139 51.09 -28.65 12.85
C ARG A 139 50.21 -29.88 13.02
N ILE A 140 49.94 -30.57 11.91
CA ILE A 140 49.09 -31.76 11.89
C ILE A 140 49.90 -33.02 11.53
N GLU A 141 49.65 -34.12 12.23
CA GLU A 141 50.07 -35.45 11.81
C GLU A 141 48.90 -36.14 11.08
N VAL A 142 49.10 -36.45 9.80
CA VAL A 142 48.03 -37.01 8.94
C VAL A 142 48.03 -38.53 9.02
N GLY A 143 46.91 -39.09 9.47
CA GLY A 143 46.70 -40.53 9.60
C GLY A 143 46.55 -41.26 8.27
N THR A 144 46.47 -42.60 8.36
CA THR A 144 46.42 -43.50 7.21
C THR A 144 45.01 -43.73 6.66
N TYR A 145 43.96 -43.37 7.40
CA TYR A 145 42.58 -43.55 6.96
C TYR A 145 42.15 -42.45 5.98
N LEU A 146 41.75 -42.85 4.79
CA LEU A 146 41.25 -41.99 3.72
C LEU A 146 39.85 -42.43 3.32
N ARG A 147 38.88 -41.51 3.35
CA ARG A 147 37.55 -41.69 2.74
C ARG A 147 37.29 -40.60 1.71
N THR A 148 36.40 -40.88 0.76
CA THR A 148 35.92 -39.87 -0.21
C THR A 148 34.51 -39.45 0.15
N GLU A 149 34.29 -38.16 0.38
CA GLU A 149 33.00 -37.62 0.82
C GLU A 149 32.66 -36.37 0.02
N ALA A 150 31.52 -36.39 -0.70
CA ALA A 150 30.99 -35.24 -1.45
C ALA A 150 32.00 -34.54 -2.40
N GLY A 151 32.89 -35.29 -3.05
CA GLY A 151 33.93 -34.75 -3.95
C GLY A 151 35.23 -34.35 -3.24
N ARG A 152 35.41 -34.70 -1.97
CA ARG A 152 36.61 -34.43 -1.18
C ARG A 152 37.31 -35.71 -0.74
N GLU A 153 38.63 -35.68 -0.72
CA GLU A 153 39.45 -36.60 0.07
C GLU A 153 39.41 -36.15 1.52
N VAL A 154 38.98 -37.03 2.43
CA VAL A 154 38.93 -36.77 3.87
C VAL A 154 39.88 -37.72 4.56
N ARG A 155 40.83 -37.16 5.32
CA ARG A 155 41.78 -37.92 6.15
C ARG A 155 41.60 -37.58 7.61
N GLU A 156 41.69 -38.59 8.46
CA GLU A 156 41.88 -38.38 9.89
C GLU A 156 43.28 -37.82 10.15
N ALA A 157 43.40 -36.88 11.07
CA ALA A 157 44.66 -36.26 11.47
C ALA A 157 44.60 -35.84 12.95
N GLU A 158 45.75 -35.58 13.54
CA GLU A 158 45.87 -35.03 14.90
C GLU A 158 46.58 -33.66 14.83
N GLU A 159 46.00 -32.65 15.47
CA GLU A 159 46.63 -31.34 15.64
C GLU A 159 47.61 -31.42 16.82
N LEU A 160 48.90 -31.33 16.52
CA LEU A 160 50.00 -31.58 17.47
C LEU A 160 50.10 -30.52 18.56
N ASP A 161 49.70 -29.28 18.28
CA ASP A 161 49.79 -28.15 19.22
C ASP A 161 48.71 -28.21 20.32
N LEU A 162 47.55 -28.84 20.04
CA LEU A 162 46.43 -29.00 20.98
C LEU A 162 46.09 -30.48 21.30
N GLN A 163 46.82 -31.45 20.72
CA GLN A 163 46.60 -32.89 20.85
C GLN A 163 45.12 -33.30 20.68
N ARG A 164 44.50 -32.80 19.60
CA ARG A 164 43.07 -33.02 19.32
C ARG A 164 42.83 -33.67 17.95
N PRO A 165 41.85 -34.57 17.83
CA PRO A 165 41.51 -35.21 16.57
C PRO A 165 40.79 -34.24 15.62
N VAL A 166 41.26 -34.20 14.39
CA VAL A 166 40.77 -33.32 13.31
C VAL A 166 40.58 -34.12 12.01
N GLU A 167 39.76 -33.61 11.10
CA GLU A 167 39.64 -34.12 9.75
C GLU A 167 40.24 -33.12 8.76
N LEU A 168 41.19 -33.59 7.96
CA LEU A 168 41.76 -32.86 6.84
C LEU A 168 40.98 -33.20 5.56
N HIS A 169 40.21 -32.24 5.07
CA HIS A 169 39.50 -32.33 3.78
C HIS A 169 40.35 -31.69 2.68
N ARG A 170 40.43 -32.31 1.50
CA ARG A 170 41.14 -31.88 0.27
C ARG A 170 40.29 -32.16 -0.98
N PRO A 171 40.52 -31.51 -2.14
CA PRO A 171 39.78 -31.82 -3.37
C PRO A 171 40.08 -33.26 -3.81
N ALA A 172 39.04 -34.05 -4.09
CA ALA A 172 39.24 -35.32 -4.76
C ALA A 172 39.59 -35.09 -6.25
N PRO A 173 40.28 -36.04 -6.92
CA PRO A 173 40.62 -35.92 -8.33
C PRO A 173 39.40 -35.55 -9.20
N GLY A 174 39.49 -34.42 -9.91
CA GLY A 174 38.40 -33.85 -10.72
C GLY A 174 37.60 -32.71 -10.06
N THR A 175 37.89 -32.34 -8.81
CA THR A 175 37.24 -31.21 -8.11
C THR A 175 38.17 -29.99 -8.07
N THR A 176 37.65 -28.78 -8.31
CA THR A 176 38.47 -27.55 -8.31
C THR A 176 38.60 -26.92 -6.91
N ASN A 177 39.70 -26.21 -6.68
CA ASN A 177 39.92 -25.41 -5.47
C ASN A 177 38.77 -24.40 -5.23
N GLU A 178 38.26 -23.77 -6.29
CA GLU A 178 37.16 -22.79 -6.22
C GLU A 178 35.87 -23.39 -5.65
N THR A 179 35.49 -24.59 -6.11
CA THR A 179 34.32 -25.32 -5.61
C THR A 179 34.45 -25.62 -4.12
N MET A 180 35.68 -25.95 -3.68
CA MET A 180 35.97 -26.25 -2.29
C MET A 180 36.00 -25.00 -1.39
N ILE A 181 36.51 -23.87 -1.88
CA ILE A 181 36.47 -22.58 -1.17
C ILE A 181 35.03 -22.06 -1.05
N ALA A 182 34.21 -22.22 -2.09
CA ALA A 182 32.78 -21.90 -2.04
C ALA A 182 32.05 -22.75 -0.98
N ALA A 183 32.38 -24.05 -0.89
CA ALA A 183 31.85 -24.93 0.14
C ALA A 183 32.29 -24.55 1.56
N ALA A 184 33.55 -24.17 1.74
CA ALA A 184 34.08 -23.69 3.02
C ALA A 184 33.32 -22.45 3.52
N LYS A 185 33.08 -21.47 2.62
CA LYS A 185 32.35 -20.24 2.94
C LYS A 185 30.89 -20.51 3.34
N LEU A 186 30.23 -21.50 2.73
CA LEU A 186 28.87 -21.89 3.13
C LEU A 186 28.85 -22.67 4.45
N HIS A 187 29.79 -23.59 4.64
CA HIS A 187 29.97 -24.34 5.90
C HIS A 187 30.21 -23.38 7.08
N ALA A 188 31.08 -22.38 6.89
CA ALA A 188 31.36 -21.35 7.88
C ALA A 188 30.12 -20.52 8.29
N ARG A 189 29.11 -20.36 7.42
CA ARG A 189 27.88 -19.62 7.77
C ARG A 189 26.91 -20.42 8.64
N LEU A 190 27.12 -21.73 8.81
CA LEU A 190 26.20 -22.62 9.51
C LEU A 190 26.68 -22.94 10.94
N ALA A 191 26.54 -21.96 11.84
CA ALA A 191 26.84 -22.13 13.26
C ALA A 191 25.77 -22.99 13.98
N ALA A 192 26.04 -24.29 14.17
CA ALA A 192 25.17 -25.18 14.93
C ALA A 192 25.94 -26.32 15.62
N ALA A 193 25.47 -26.75 16.79
CA ALA A 193 26.14 -27.76 17.62
C ALA A 193 26.31 -29.14 16.95
N ALA A 194 25.51 -29.45 15.92
CA ALA A 194 25.58 -30.69 15.16
C ALA A 194 26.27 -30.54 13.79
N VAL A 195 27.07 -29.50 13.60
CA VAL A 195 27.88 -29.26 12.39
C VAL A 195 29.37 -29.24 12.78
N PRO A 196 30.28 -29.89 12.04
CA PRO A 196 31.70 -29.87 12.35
C PRO A 196 32.25 -28.45 12.45
N ALA A 197 33.00 -28.13 13.51
CA ALA A 197 33.66 -26.83 13.63
C ALA A 197 34.76 -26.71 12.57
N LEU A 198 34.82 -25.58 11.87
CA LEU A 198 35.92 -25.23 10.97
C LEU A 198 37.04 -24.57 11.78
N TYR A 199 38.21 -25.21 11.83
CA TYR A 199 39.37 -24.70 12.57
C TYR A 199 40.33 -23.92 11.67
N GLU A 200 40.60 -24.42 10.46
CA GLU A 200 41.49 -23.76 9.49
C GLU A 200 41.01 -24.01 8.05
N ALA A 201 41.26 -23.05 7.16
CA ALA A 201 41.05 -23.17 5.73
C ALA A 201 42.20 -22.49 4.99
N GLY A 202 42.84 -23.17 4.04
CA GLY A 202 44.02 -22.65 3.36
C GLY A 202 44.39 -23.42 2.10
N THR A 203 45.63 -23.25 1.65
CA THR A 203 46.22 -24.03 0.55
C THR A 203 47.47 -24.77 1.04
N ASP A 204 47.61 -26.04 0.65
CA ASP A 204 48.81 -26.81 0.96
C ASP A 204 50.01 -26.38 0.08
N PRO A 205 51.25 -26.81 0.35
CA PRO A 205 52.43 -26.43 -0.43
C PRO A 205 52.36 -26.84 -1.91
N GLU A 206 51.49 -27.80 -2.26
CA GLU A 206 51.20 -28.21 -3.63
C GLU A 206 50.09 -27.37 -4.30
N GLY A 207 49.59 -26.33 -3.63
CA GLY A 207 48.60 -25.39 -4.15
C GLY A 207 47.15 -25.90 -4.13
N ARG A 208 46.85 -27.00 -3.43
CA ARG A 208 45.48 -27.51 -3.27
C ARG A 208 44.81 -26.87 -2.08
N ALA A 209 43.54 -26.52 -2.20
CA ALA A 209 42.75 -26.09 -1.05
C ALA A 209 42.69 -27.19 0.03
N TYR A 210 42.62 -26.81 1.30
CA TYR A 210 42.31 -27.73 2.39
C TYR A 210 41.39 -27.08 3.43
N LEU A 211 40.63 -27.92 4.13
CA LEU A 211 39.84 -27.53 5.30
C LEU A 211 40.19 -28.46 6.46
N LEU A 212 40.42 -27.88 7.63
CA LEU A 212 40.62 -28.61 8.88
C LEU A 212 39.36 -28.49 9.73
N LEU A 213 38.66 -29.61 9.89
CA LEU A 213 37.39 -29.69 10.63
C LEU A 213 37.57 -30.46 11.95
N SER A 214 36.68 -30.23 12.91
CA SER A 214 36.56 -31.10 14.10
C SER A 214 36.18 -32.53 13.68
N ALA A 215 36.91 -33.54 14.16
CA ALA A 215 36.55 -34.93 13.90
C ALA A 215 35.18 -35.30 14.52
N PRO A 216 34.36 -36.10 13.84
CA PRO A 216 33.03 -36.47 14.32
C PRO A 216 33.10 -37.33 15.59
N PRO A 217 32.33 -37.00 16.66
CA PRO A 217 32.31 -37.80 17.87
C PRO A 217 31.52 -39.10 17.66
N GLY A 218 32.19 -40.25 17.76
CA GLY A 218 31.54 -41.57 17.81
C GLY A 218 31.46 -42.31 16.48
N GLU A 219 30.48 -43.21 16.35
CA GLU A 219 30.31 -44.07 15.16
C GLU A 219 29.29 -43.47 14.17
N ALA A 220 29.47 -43.72 12.88
CA ALA A 220 28.49 -43.38 11.86
C ALA A 220 27.18 -44.18 12.06
N LEU A 221 26.04 -43.58 11.74
CA LEU A 221 24.72 -44.20 11.87
C LEU A 221 24.62 -45.47 11.00
N ALA A 222 25.31 -45.53 9.86
CA ALA A 222 25.45 -46.73 9.05
C ALA A 222 26.04 -47.92 9.83
N ASP A 223 27.07 -47.71 10.64
CA ASP A 223 27.67 -48.75 11.50
C ASP A 223 26.78 -49.08 12.70
N ARG A 224 26.19 -48.06 13.30
CA ARG A 224 25.20 -48.23 14.38
C ARG A 224 24.05 -49.12 13.93
N LEU A 225 23.54 -48.91 12.72
CA LEU A 225 22.45 -49.70 12.13
C LEU A 225 22.87 -51.14 11.83
N ARG A 226 24.07 -51.36 11.25
CA ARG A 226 24.64 -52.71 11.08
C ARG A 226 24.71 -53.49 12.41
N ARG A 227 24.99 -52.80 13.52
CA ARG A 227 25.07 -53.37 14.88
C ARG A 227 23.73 -53.47 15.61
N THR A 228 22.64 -52.94 15.06
CA THR A 228 21.31 -52.88 15.71
C THR A 228 20.32 -53.84 15.02
N PRO A 229 20.27 -55.12 15.41
CA PRO A 229 19.46 -56.12 14.71
C PRO A 229 17.95 -55.86 14.80
N ALA A 230 17.18 -56.36 13.84
CA ALA A 230 15.72 -56.23 13.78
C ALA A 230 14.93 -56.99 14.88
N SER A 231 15.60 -57.40 15.97
CA SER A 231 15.03 -58.15 17.10
C SER A 231 14.31 -57.26 18.12
N ALA A 232 13.51 -57.86 19.00
CA ALA A 232 12.88 -57.15 20.12
C ALA A 232 13.90 -56.60 21.13
N SER A 233 15.03 -57.28 21.36
CA SER A 233 16.09 -56.86 22.28
C SER A 233 16.75 -55.52 21.90
N ALA A 234 16.77 -55.18 20.62
CA ALA A 234 17.33 -53.92 20.11
C ALA A 234 16.32 -52.74 20.10
N ALA A 235 15.13 -52.91 20.67
CA ALA A 235 14.06 -51.90 20.66
C ALA A 235 14.47 -50.57 21.33
N ALA A 236 15.20 -50.64 22.45
CA ALA A 236 15.68 -49.45 23.16
C ALA A 236 16.69 -48.65 22.31
N GLY A 237 17.67 -49.34 21.70
CA GLY A 237 18.66 -48.72 20.81
C GLY A 237 18.06 -48.04 19.59
N ARG A 238 17.01 -48.63 18.97
CA ARG A 238 16.26 -47.95 17.90
C ARG A 238 15.57 -46.68 18.38
N ARG A 239 14.93 -46.70 19.56
CA ARG A 239 14.26 -45.53 20.14
C ARG A 239 15.26 -44.41 20.48
N GLU A 240 16.45 -44.77 20.94
CA GLU A 240 17.58 -43.85 21.14
C GLU A 240 18.00 -43.17 19.83
N ILE A 241 18.23 -43.96 18.77
CA ILE A 241 18.60 -43.46 17.43
C ILE A 241 17.53 -42.49 16.89
N LEU A 242 16.24 -42.86 16.98
CA LEU A 242 15.14 -41.99 16.53
C LEU A 242 15.09 -40.67 17.32
N SER A 243 15.37 -40.69 18.62
CA SER A 243 15.45 -39.47 19.44
C SER A 243 16.58 -38.55 19.00
N ARG A 244 17.75 -39.11 18.66
CA ARG A 244 18.91 -38.38 18.14
C ARG A 244 18.65 -37.79 16.75
N LEU A 245 17.89 -38.47 15.88
CA LEU A 245 17.51 -37.94 14.56
C LEU A 245 16.63 -36.67 14.62
N GLY A 246 16.00 -36.37 15.76
CA GLY A 246 15.36 -35.07 16.00
C GLY A 246 16.35 -33.89 15.96
N GLU A 247 17.60 -34.11 16.38
CA GLU A 247 18.66 -33.09 16.33
C GLU A 247 19.14 -32.85 14.89
N VAL A 248 19.26 -33.91 14.08
CA VAL A 248 19.51 -33.80 12.62
C VAL A 248 18.42 -32.95 11.95
N ALA A 249 17.15 -33.24 12.26
CA ALA A 249 16.01 -32.50 11.71
C ALA A 249 16.04 -31.01 12.08
N ARG A 250 16.33 -30.67 13.35
CA ARG A 250 16.47 -29.27 13.80
C ARG A 250 17.69 -28.57 13.19
N THR A 251 18.76 -29.30 12.91
CA THR A 251 19.99 -28.76 12.27
C THR A 251 19.75 -28.44 10.80
N LEU A 252 19.09 -29.34 10.08
CA LEU A 252 18.60 -29.07 8.72
C LEU A 252 17.62 -27.89 8.68
N ALA A 253 16.73 -27.76 9.67
CA ALA A 253 15.80 -26.63 9.73
C ALA A 253 16.52 -25.27 9.85
N ARG A 254 17.62 -25.20 10.62
CA ARG A 254 18.48 -24.01 10.68
C ARG A 254 19.17 -23.72 9.34
N ALA A 255 19.68 -24.74 8.68
CA ALA A 255 20.29 -24.59 7.36
C ALA A 255 19.27 -24.13 6.30
N HIS A 256 18.04 -24.66 6.34
CA HIS A 256 16.92 -24.24 5.48
C HIS A 256 16.52 -22.78 5.72
N ALA A 257 16.55 -22.30 6.96
CA ALA A 257 16.22 -20.91 7.30
C ALA A 257 17.20 -19.89 6.69
N ILE A 258 18.48 -20.26 6.49
CA ILE A 258 19.48 -19.45 5.81
C ILE A 258 19.62 -19.77 4.30
N GLY A 259 18.67 -20.54 3.74
CA GLY A 259 18.64 -20.88 2.31
C GLY A 259 19.64 -21.96 1.87
N LEU A 260 20.25 -22.72 2.79
CA LEU A 260 21.28 -23.71 2.52
C LEU A 260 20.75 -25.15 2.70
N PRO A 261 20.28 -25.83 1.63
CA PRO A 261 19.94 -27.24 1.69
C PRO A 261 21.19 -28.13 1.69
N HIS A 262 21.12 -29.31 2.31
CA HIS A 262 22.24 -30.24 2.41
C HIS A 262 22.36 -31.14 1.16
N LEU A 263 21.21 -31.55 0.58
CA LEU A 263 21.05 -32.38 -0.62
C LEU A 263 21.80 -33.71 -0.62
N GLY A 264 22.18 -34.22 0.55
CA GLY A 264 23.03 -35.41 0.68
C GLY A 264 22.87 -36.16 2.00
N ILE A 265 21.75 -36.01 2.71
CA ILE A 265 21.54 -36.69 3.99
C ILE A 265 21.44 -38.21 3.80
N ALA A 266 22.34 -38.94 4.44
CA ALA A 266 22.43 -40.40 4.40
C ALA A 266 23.07 -40.94 5.70
N PRO A 267 22.94 -42.24 6.04
CA PRO A 267 23.40 -42.79 7.32
C PRO A 267 24.92 -42.78 7.53
N ASP A 268 25.70 -42.67 6.47
CA ASP A 268 27.16 -42.50 6.49
C ASP A 268 27.59 -41.07 6.90
N ARG A 269 26.70 -40.09 6.77
CA ARG A 269 26.94 -38.66 7.09
C ARG A 269 26.31 -38.18 8.39
N VAL A 270 25.79 -39.10 9.21
CA VAL A 270 25.21 -38.82 10.52
C VAL A 270 25.99 -39.61 11.56
N HIS A 271 26.72 -38.92 12.44
CA HIS A 271 27.58 -39.51 13.46
C HIS A 271 26.95 -39.37 14.85
N LEU A 272 27.02 -40.44 15.66
CA LEU A 272 26.39 -40.51 16.98
C LEU A 272 27.44 -40.70 18.08
N GLY A 273 27.58 -39.68 18.93
CA GLY A 273 28.53 -39.64 20.04
C GLY A 273 28.09 -40.45 21.26
N ARG A 274 29.04 -40.79 22.13
CA ARG A 274 28.78 -41.59 23.34
C ARG A 274 27.88 -40.88 24.36
N HIS A 275 27.84 -39.55 24.36
CA HIS A 275 27.10 -38.73 25.34
C HIS A 275 25.89 -38.01 24.73
N GLY A 276 25.21 -38.66 23.78
CA GLY A 276 24.02 -38.10 23.13
C GLY A 276 24.30 -37.22 21.91
N GLN A 277 25.55 -36.75 21.73
CA GLN A 277 25.93 -35.86 20.61
C GLN A 277 25.54 -36.43 19.25
N VAL A 278 25.21 -35.53 18.32
CA VAL A 278 24.94 -35.82 16.92
C VAL A 278 25.78 -34.87 16.07
N LEU A 279 26.42 -35.36 15.02
CA LEU A 279 27.12 -34.52 14.05
C LEU A 279 26.72 -34.92 12.62
N VAL A 280 26.48 -33.92 11.76
CA VAL A 280 26.12 -34.10 10.35
C VAL A 280 27.29 -33.65 9.49
N THR A 281 27.84 -34.53 8.65
CA THR A 281 29.00 -34.26 7.79
C THR A 281 28.58 -34.11 6.31
N GLY A 282 29.52 -33.70 5.45
CA GLY A 282 29.26 -33.63 4.00
C GLY A 282 28.53 -32.36 3.52
N TRP A 283 28.51 -31.31 4.35
CA TRP A 283 28.01 -29.98 3.98
C TRP A 283 28.80 -29.39 2.80
N GLY A 284 28.09 -28.75 1.86
CA GLY A 284 28.70 -28.17 0.65
C GLY A 284 29.12 -29.22 -0.39
N SER A 285 28.23 -30.16 -0.72
CA SER A 285 28.37 -31.08 -1.86
C SER A 285 28.20 -30.34 -3.20
N PRO A 286 28.91 -30.70 -4.29
CA PRO A 286 28.72 -30.15 -5.64
C PRO A 286 27.25 -30.00 -6.09
N ALA A 287 26.39 -30.94 -5.67
CA ALA A 287 24.95 -30.89 -5.97
C ALA A 287 24.21 -29.71 -5.32
N ALA A 288 24.69 -29.15 -4.21
CA ALA A 288 24.13 -27.97 -3.55
C ALA A 288 24.42 -26.66 -4.30
N PHE A 289 25.52 -26.59 -5.07
CA PHE A 289 25.88 -25.39 -5.83
C PHE A 289 25.03 -25.22 -7.09
N ALA A 290 24.52 -26.30 -7.68
CA ALA A 290 23.58 -26.23 -8.80
C ALA A 290 22.23 -25.57 -8.45
N GLY A 291 21.93 -25.37 -7.17
CA GLY A 291 20.77 -24.62 -6.67
C GLY A 291 21.09 -23.22 -6.12
N ALA A 292 22.37 -22.83 -6.03
CA ALA A 292 22.81 -21.61 -5.36
C ALA A 292 23.80 -20.81 -6.24
N GLY A 293 23.29 -20.28 -7.35
CA GLY A 293 24.05 -19.49 -8.34
C GLY A 293 24.30 -20.27 -9.63
N GLY A 294 23.43 -20.08 -10.63
CA GLY A 294 23.54 -20.79 -11.90
C GLY A 294 22.40 -20.54 -12.87
N THR A 295 22.36 -19.35 -13.48
CA THR A 295 21.72 -19.17 -14.78
C THR A 295 22.49 -20.01 -15.81
N SER A 296 22.03 -21.23 -16.07
CA SER A 296 22.59 -22.08 -17.11
C SER A 296 22.25 -21.53 -18.49
N GLU A 297 23.16 -20.77 -19.08
CA GLU A 297 23.19 -20.52 -20.52
C GLU A 297 23.34 -21.84 -21.29
N ARG A 298 22.21 -22.44 -21.67
CA ARG A 298 22.12 -23.37 -22.81
C ARG A 298 20.85 -23.07 -23.58
N GLY A 299 20.97 -22.21 -24.59
CA GLY A 299 19.90 -21.97 -25.56
C GLY A 299 19.49 -23.26 -26.29
N PRO A 300 18.24 -23.34 -26.80
CA PRO A 300 17.75 -24.51 -27.49
C PRO A 300 18.50 -24.72 -28.80
N ARG A 301 19.19 -25.86 -28.96
CA ARG A 301 19.74 -26.26 -30.26
C ARG A 301 18.73 -27.13 -31.00
N ASN A 302 18.16 -26.54 -32.04
CA ASN A 302 17.56 -27.12 -33.25
C ASN A 302 17.21 -28.62 -33.19
N ALA A 303 15.92 -28.92 -33.04
CA ALA A 303 15.33 -30.13 -33.58
C ALA A 303 14.92 -29.88 -35.03
N GLU A 304 15.83 -30.14 -35.98
CA GLU A 304 15.51 -30.18 -37.41
C GLU A 304 14.94 -31.55 -37.83
N ARG A 305 14.37 -31.59 -39.04
CA ARG A 305 13.38 -32.59 -39.49
C ARG A 305 14.01 -33.87 -40.03
N GLY A 306 13.26 -34.97 -39.92
CA GLY A 306 13.52 -36.27 -40.57
C GLY A 306 12.55 -37.33 -40.03
N THR A 307 11.28 -37.32 -40.45
CA THR A 307 10.69 -38.21 -41.48
C THR A 307 10.30 -39.61 -40.99
N GLU A 308 8.98 -39.86 -40.95
CA GLU A 308 8.27 -41.16 -41.06
C GLU A 308 8.50 -42.16 -39.89
N GLU A 309 7.53 -42.94 -39.39
CA GLU A 309 6.20 -43.36 -39.88
C GLU A 309 5.11 -43.28 -38.76
N GLN A 310 3.83 -43.37 -39.13
CA GLN A 310 2.74 -43.75 -38.20
C GLN A 310 2.60 -45.28 -38.14
N PRO A 311 2.17 -45.83 -36.99
CA PRO A 311 0.83 -46.44 -36.99
C PRO A 311 -0.06 -46.04 -35.80
N ARG A 312 -1.33 -46.45 -35.90
CA ARG A 312 -2.49 -45.96 -35.12
C ARG A 312 -2.74 -46.73 -33.82
N ASP A 313 -3.52 -46.08 -32.95
CA ASP A 313 -4.39 -46.61 -31.88
C ASP A 313 -4.02 -47.92 -31.16
N SER A 314 -3.70 -47.79 -29.87
CA SER A 314 -4.37 -48.58 -28.82
C SER A 314 -4.20 -47.92 -27.45
N GLY A 315 -5.25 -47.95 -26.63
CA GLY A 315 -5.27 -47.26 -25.34
C GLY A 315 -4.41 -47.97 -24.28
N SER A 316 -3.43 -47.26 -23.71
CA SER A 316 -2.72 -47.66 -22.49
C SER A 316 -2.06 -46.45 -21.83
N SER A 317 -2.59 -46.01 -20.68
CA SER A 317 -1.94 -45.01 -19.82
C SER A 317 -0.69 -45.61 -19.16
N ALA A 318 0.46 -45.49 -19.83
CA ALA A 318 1.74 -46.00 -19.34
C ALA A 318 2.76 -44.86 -19.11
N GLU A 319 2.75 -44.26 -17.92
CA GLU A 319 3.92 -43.52 -17.40
C GLU A 319 5.07 -44.52 -17.14
N GLY A 320 5.77 -44.93 -18.19
CA GLY A 320 6.97 -45.75 -18.12
C GLY A 320 8.18 -44.96 -17.64
N SER A 321 8.28 -44.70 -16.34
CA SER A 321 9.48 -44.07 -15.78
C SER A 321 10.66 -45.05 -15.83
N VAL A 322 11.68 -44.73 -16.63
CA VAL A 322 13.01 -45.34 -16.52
C VAL A 322 13.60 -44.94 -15.17
N LEU A 323 13.46 -45.82 -14.18
CA LEU A 323 14.23 -45.77 -12.94
C LEU A 323 15.42 -46.70 -13.12
N VAL A 324 16.63 -46.13 -13.16
CA VAL A 324 17.87 -46.90 -13.23
C VAL A 324 17.97 -47.81 -12.01
N GLU A 325 17.99 -49.13 -12.23
CA GLU A 325 18.29 -50.09 -11.17
C GLU A 325 19.75 -49.89 -10.73
N GLY A 326 19.93 -49.32 -9.52
CA GLY A 326 21.25 -49.01 -8.95
C GLY A 326 21.36 -47.62 -8.30
N GLY A 327 20.39 -46.72 -8.51
CA GLY A 327 20.41 -45.38 -7.91
C GLY A 327 20.38 -45.34 -6.38
N ASP A 328 20.97 -44.28 -5.82
CA ASP A 328 20.99 -43.97 -4.38
C ASP A 328 19.54 -43.88 -3.82
N PRO A 329 19.17 -44.67 -2.80
CA PRO A 329 17.82 -44.64 -2.23
C PRO A 329 17.52 -43.36 -1.42
N TYR A 330 18.54 -42.61 -0.98
CA TYR A 330 18.37 -41.37 -0.22
C TYR A 330 18.13 -40.15 -1.15
N ALA A 331 18.52 -40.25 -2.42
CA ALA A 331 18.26 -39.21 -3.41
C ALA A 331 16.75 -39.01 -3.64
N ALA A 332 16.28 -37.77 -3.49
CA ALA A 332 14.89 -37.44 -3.74
C ALA A 332 14.51 -37.67 -5.22
N PRO A 333 13.25 -38.03 -5.55
CA PRO A 333 12.85 -38.34 -6.92
C PRO A 333 13.14 -37.24 -7.95
N GLU A 334 13.15 -35.97 -7.53
CA GLU A 334 13.55 -34.82 -8.34
C GLU A 334 15.08 -34.74 -8.56
N ILE A 335 15.89 -34.98 -7.52
CA ILE A 335 17.36 -35.05 -7.60
C ILE A 335 17.80 -36.21 -8.49
N ALA A 336 17.18 -37.39 -8.33
CA ALA A 336 17.45 -38.58 -9.12
C ALA A 336 17.10 -38.42 -10.63
N ARG A 337 16.40 -37.34 -11.00
CA ARG A 337 16.12 -36.95 -12.40
C ARG A 337 16.99 -35.78 -12.89
N GLY A 338 17.95 -35.30 -12.09
CA GLY A 338 18.77 -34.14 -12.40
C GLY A 338 18.07 -32.78 -12.23
N GLY A 339 16.94 -32.74 -11.51
CA GLY A 339 16.27 -31.48 -11.14
C GLY A 339 16.93 -30.78 -9.96
N GLN A 340 16.63 -29.48 -9.79
CA GLN A 340 17.10 -28.70 -8.63
C GLN A 340 16.47 -29.20 -7.32
N GLY A 341 17.27 -29.22 -6.26
CA GLY A 341 16.85 -29.59 -4.91
C GLY A 341 16.76 -28.40 -3.95
N GLY A 342 15.93 -28.55 -2.92
CA GLY A 342 15.82 -27.61 -1.81
C GLY A 342 15.39 -28.34 -0.53
N ALA A 343 14.86 -27.61 0.44
CA ALA A 343 14.46 -28.14 1.75
C ALA A 343 13.62 -29.44 1.70
N ALA A 344 12.71 -29.54 0.73
CA ALA A 344 11.86 -30.73 0.53
C ALA A 344 12.63 -32.00 0.13
N ALA A 345 13.82 -31.87 -0.48
CA ALA A 345 14.69 -33.00 -0.82
C ALA A 345 15.41 -33.54 0.42
N ASP A 346 15.86 -32.67 1.33
CA ASP A 346 16.42 -33.08 2.63
C ASP A 346 15.36 -33.73 3.52
N VAL A 347 14.13 -33.21 3.52
CA VAL A 347 12.97 -33.83 4.18
C VAL A 347 12.72 -35.24 3.65
N TYR A 348 12.86 -35.47 2.34
CA TYR A 348 12.75 -36.80 1.76
C TYR A 348 13.89 -37.72 2.23
N ALA A 349 15.15 -37.26 2.10
CA ALA A 349 16.33 -38.03 2.45
C ALA A 349 16.34 -38.46 3.93
N LEU A 350 16.06 -37.52 4.85
CA LEU A 350 15.87 -37.82 6.27
C LEU A 350 14.65 -38.74 6.51
N GLY A 351 13.59 -38.61 5.73
CA GLY A 351 12.45 -39.54 5.73
C GLY A 351 12.86 -40.97 5.38
N VAL A 352 13.78 -41.18 4.44
CA VAL A 352 14.32 -42.49 4.08
C VAL A 352 15.23 -43.04 5.20
N VAL A 353 16.07 -42.20 5.83
CA VAL A 353 16.87 -42.59 7.00
C VAL A 353 15.99 -43.01 8.18
N LEU A 354 14.96 -42.22 8.52
CA LEU A 354 13.96 -42.58 9.54
C LEU A 354 13.27 -43.91 9.23
N ALA A 355 13.02 -44.18 7.94
CA ALA A 355 12.42 -45.43 7.50
C ALA A 355 13.37 -46.63 7.61
N GLU A 356 14.66 -46.45 7.37
CA GLU A 356 15.66 -47.49 7.58
C GLU A 356 15.76 -47.90 9.06
N VAL A 357 15.85 -46.92 9.97
CA VAL A 357 15.78 -47.17 11.42
C VAL A 357 14.48 -47.88 11.82
N SER A 358 13.36 -47.51 11.18
CA SER A 358 12.01 -47.97 11.54
C SER A 358 11.63 -49.34 10.98
N PHE A 359 12.18 -49.72 9.83
CA PHE A 359 11.80 -50.92 9.06
C PHE A 359 12.99 -51.86 8.76
N GLY A 360 14.21 -51.49 9.15
CA GLY A 360 15.44 -52.26 8.92
C GLY A 360 15.98 -52.22 7.49
N ARG A 361 15.47 -51.30 6.65
CA ARG A 361 15.92 -51.07 5.26
C ARG A 361 15.42 -49.71 4.73
N PRO A 362 16.14 -49.04 3.83
CA PRO A 362 15.69 -47.80 3.22
C PRO A 362 14.45 -48.02 2.34
N LEU A 363 13.60 -47.00 2.24
CA LEU A 363 12.45 -47.00 1.35
C LEU A 363 12.89 -46.72 -0.10
N ARG A 364 12.61 -47.67 -1.01
CA ARG A 364 12.66 -47.41 -2.45
C ARG A 364 11.29 -46.96 -2.95
N PRO A 365 11.19 -46.03 -3.93
CA PRO A 365 9.94 -45.38 -4.34
C PRO A 365 8.94 -46.27 -5.12
N VAL A 366 8.99 -47.60 -5.00
CA VAL A 366 8.19 -48.54 -5.80
C VAL A 366 7.26 -49.44 -4.96
N ARG A 367 5.96 -49.32 -5.27
CA ARG A 367 4.79 -50.12 -4.81
C ARG A 367 4.34 -49.99 -3.33
N ARG A 368 3.01 -49.88 -3.18
CA ARG A 368 2.24 -49.73 -1.93
C ARG A 368 2.29 -50.97 -1.01
N LYS A 369 3.44 -51.31 -0.42
CA LYS A 369 3.49 -52.29 0.68
C LYS A 369 3.06 -51.65 2.00
N ARG A 370 2.30 -52.37 2.83
CA ARG A 370 2.08 -51.98 4.24
C ARG A 370 3.37 -52.23 5.01
N TYR A 371 4.07 -51.16 5.38
CA TYR A 371 5.25 -51.26 6.25
C TYR A 371 4.80 -51.52 7.68
N ARG A 372 5.37 -52.56 8.30
CA ARG A 372 5.17 -52.87 9.73
C ARG A 372 6.40 -52.37 10.49
N PRO A 373 6.25 -51.46 11.46
CA PRO A 373 7.38 -50.94 12.23
C PRO A 373 8.06 -52.04 13.05
N LEU A 374 9.37 -51.92 13.23
CA LEU A 374 10.15 -52.80 14.10
C LEU A 374 9.81 -52.57 15.59
N PRO A 375 10.09 -53.53 16.48
CA PRO A 375 9.90 -53.34 17.92
C PRO A 375 10.62 -52.08 18.44
N GLY A 376 9.96 -51.29 19.30
CA GLY A 376 10.48 -50.02 19.83
C GLY A 376 10.12 -48.77 19.03
N VAL A 377 9.55 -48.93 17.84
CA VAL A 377 9.16 -47.83 16.94
C VAL A 377 7.67 -47.50 17.13
N PRO A 378 7.28 -46.23 17.38
CA PRO A 378 5.88 -45.82 17.47
C PRO A 378 5.09 -46.09 16.18
N ALA A 379 3.81 -46.46 16.28
CA ALA A 379 2.99 -46.72 15.10
C ALA A 379 2.69 -45.43 14.31
N GLU A 380 2.59 -44.32 15.03
CA GLU A 380 2.35 -42.97 14.57
C GLU A 380 3.47 -42.48 13.62
N LEU A 381 4.72 -42.93 13.85
CA LEU A 381 5.88 -42.60 13.01
C LEU A 381 5.76 -43.11 11.56
N VAL A 382 4.98 -44.17 11.31
CA VAL A 382 4.70 -44.65 9.95
C VAL A 382 3.98 -43.58 9.11
N SER A 383 3.16 -42.73 9.74
CA SER A 383 2.48 -41.63 9.05
C SER A 383 3.43 -40.48 8.71
N VAL A 384 4.34 -40.14 9.65
CA VAL A 384 5.40 -39.13 9.53
C VAL A 384 6.35 -39.50 8.39
N ILE A 385 6.89 -40.72 8.40
CA ILE A 385 7.75 -41.24 7.33
C ILE A 385 7.04 -41.17 5.97
N ARG A 386 5.79 -41.62 5.90
CA ARG A 386 5.00 -41.60 4.66
C ARG A 386 4.81 -40.19 4.10
N LYS A 387 4.66 -39.17 4.95
CA LYS A 387 4.58 -37.76 4.53
C LYS A 387 5.95 -37.26 4.08
N ALA A 388 7.01 -37.53 4.84
CA ALA A 388 8.37 -37.14 4.50
C ALA A 388 8.82 -37.71 3.14
N THR A 389 8.55 -39.00 2.87
CA THR A 389 8.95 -39.68 1.63
C THR A 389 7.89 -39.61 0.51
N ALA A 390 7.07 -38.54 0.44
CA ALA A 390 6.06 -38.40 -0.60
C ALA A 390 6.67 -38.17 -2.01
N ARG A 391 6.03 -38.68 -3.07
CA ARG A 391 6.57 -38.64 -4.45
C ARG A 391 6.70 -37.21 -5.00
N ARG A 392 5.80 -36.29 -4.61
CA ARG A 392 5.89 -34.86 -4.96
C ARG A 392 6.45 -34.07 -3.78
N ALA A 393 7.27 -33.05 -4.06
CA ALA A 393 7.84 -32.19 -3.02
C ALA A 393 6.77 -31.48 -2.17
N GLY A 394 5.72 -30.94 -2.80
CA GLY A 394 4.61 -30.25 -2.10
C GLY A 394 3.71 -31.14 -1.24
N ASP A 395 3.79 -32.47 -1.37
CA ASP A 395 3.07 -33.41 -0.50
C ASP A 395 3.85 -33.71 0.82
N ARG A 396 5.09 -33.19 0.95
CA ARG A 396 5.98 -33.42 2.11
C ARG A 396 5.76 -32.38 3.21
N TYR A 397 6.65 -32.37 4.20
CA TYR A 397 6.76 -31.25 5.14
C TYR A 397 7.40 -30.04 4.46
N ARG A 398 7.03 -28.82 4.88
CA ARG A 398 7.57 -27.57 4.31
C ARG A 398 9.08 -27.48 4.47
N ASP A 399 9.57 -27.90 5.63
CA ASP A 399 10.96 -27.87 6.06
C ASP A 399 11.24 -29.02 7.04
N ALA A 400 12.52 -29.22 7.39
CA ALA A 400 12.91 -30.23 8.36
C ALA A 400 12.45 -29.94 9.81
N GLY A 401 12.04 -28.70 10.11
CA GLY A 401 11.54 -28.29 11.43
C GLY A 401 10.09 -28.74 11.67
N GLU A 402 9.23 -28.73 10.66
CA GLU A 402 7.92 -29.39 10.74
C GLU A 402 8.08 -30.91 10.94
N LEU A 403 9.02 -31.53 10.24
CA LEU A 403 9.34 -32.96 10.41
C LEU A 403 9.87 -33.25 11.83
N ALA A 404 10.72 -32.39 12.39
CA ALA A 404 11.22 -32.51 13.77
C ALA A 404 10.06 -32.53 14.79
N ARG A 405 9.13 -31.58 14.68
CA ARG A 405 7.96 -31.49 15.59
C ARG A 405 7.06 -32.73 15.53
N ASP A 406 6.83 -33.28 14.34
CA ASP A 406 6.02 -34.50 14.18
C ASP A 406 6.77 -35.77 14.61
N LEU A 407 8.10 -35.82 14.47
CA LEU A 407 8.95 -36.89 15.01
C LEU A 407 8.96 -36.89 16.55
N GLU A 408 9.13 -35.72 17.18
CA GLU A 408 9.07 -35.54 18.63
C GLU A 408 7.71 -35.98 19.19
N ARG A 409 6.60 -35.55 18.56
CA ARG A 409 5.24 -36.01 18.90
C ARG A 409 5.10 -37.53 18.79
N ALA A 410 5.56 -38.13 17.69
CA ALA A 410 5.50 -39.58 17.50
C ALA A 410 6.25 -40.34 18.61
N LEU A 411 7.43 -39.83 19.03
CA LEU A 411 8.24 -40.45 20.08
C LEU A 411 7.61 -40.29 21.47
N SER A 412 6.99 -39.14 21.75
CA SER A 412 6.28 -38.85 23.00
C SER A 412 4.91 -39.53 23.11
N GLY A 413 4.41 -40.14 22.02
CA GLY A 413 3.07 -40.74 21.97
C GLY A 413 1.95 -39.72 21.80
N GLU A 414 2.29 -38.50 21.38
CA GLU A 414 1.35 -37.44 21.06
C GLU A 414 0.79 -37.60 19.63
N PRO A 415 -0.41 -37.04 19.35
CA PRO A 415 -0.96 -37.07 18.00
C PRO A 415 -0.14 -36.24 17.00
N VAL A 416 0.35 -36.90 15.95
CA VAL A 416 1.12 -36.27 14.87
C VAL A 416 0.22 -35.60 13.82
N ALA A 417 0.68 -34.50 13.22
CA ALA A 417 -0.05 -33.77 12.19
C ALA A 417 -0.16 -34.58 10.87
N ALA A 418 0.76 -35.52 10.62
CA ALA A 418 0.68 -36.47 9.52
C ALA A 418 -0.49 -37.48 9.60
N GLU A 419 -1.13 -37.64 10.77
CA GLU A 419 -2.26 -38.57 10.96
C GLU A 419 -3.61 -37.85 10.96
N ARG A 420 -4.23 -37.71 9.78
CA ARG A 420 -5.68 -37.42 9.66
C ARG A 420 -6.53 -38.62 10.11
N SER A 421 -6.48 -38.95 11.40
CA SER A 421 -7.37 -39.96 12.03
C SER A 421 -8.59 -39.26 12.66
N PRO A 422 -9.82 -39.69 12.35
CA PRO A 422 -11.03 -39.08 12.90
C PRO A 422 -11.18 -39.32 14.42
N LEU A 423 -11.86 -38.40 15.09
CA LEU A 423 -12.10 -38.35 16.54
C LEU A 423 -12.54 -39.68 17.16
N SER A 424 -13.33 -40.48 16.42
CA SER A 424 -13.83 -41.79 16.85
C SER A 424 -12.73 -42.77 17.32
N ARG A 425 -11.53 -42.74 16.73
CA ARG A 425 -10.41 -43.61 17.15
C ARG A 425 -9.69 -43.13 18.40
N ARG A 426 -9.68 -41.83 18.70
CA ARG A 426 -9.11 -41.28 19.95
C ARG A 426 -9.95 -41.72 21.16
N ILE A 427 -11.27 -41.60 21.06
CA ILE A 427 -12.22 -41.99 22.12
C ILE A 427 -12.12 -43.50 22.41
N ALA A 428 -12.08 -44.34 21.38
CA ALA A 428 -11.99 -45.80 21.52
C ALA A 428 -10.70 -46.31 22.21
N ARG A 429 -9.59 -45.55 22.18
CA ARG A 429 -8.36 -45.87 22.95
C ARG A 429 -8.49 -45.47 24.43
N SER A 430 -9.09 -44.34 24.74
CA SER A 430 -9.26 -43.86 26.13
C SER A 430 -10.32 -44.65 26.91
N GLY A 431 -11.37 -45.10 26.23
CA GLY A 431 -12.46 -45.90 26.83
C GLY A 431 -12.07 -47.25 27.42
N ARG A 432 -10.84 -47.73 27.18
CA ARG A 432 -10.31 -48.94 27.81
C ARG A 432 -9.56 -48.71 29.12
N ARG A 433 -9.33 -47.45 29.52
CA ARG A 433 -8.57 -47.11 30.75
C ARG A 433 -9.44 -46.50 31.86
N HIS A 434 -10.41 -45.64 31.53
CA HIS A 434 -11.23 -44.96 32.56
C HIS A 434 -12.72 -44.81 32.15
N PRO A 435 -13.56 -45.86 32.30
CA PRO A 435 -14.96 -45.81 31.86
C PRO A 435 -15.79 -44.76 32.62
N TYR A 436 -15.59 -44.61 33.93
CA TYR A 436 -16.34 -43.66 34.77
C TYR A 436 -16.01 -42.19 34.45
N ALA A 437 -14.77 -41.88 34.05
CA ALA A 437 -14.38 -40.53 33.64
C ALA A 437 -15.08 -40.10 32.34
N ILE A 438 -15.35 -41.05 31.43
CA ILE A 438 -16.10 -40.79 30.19
C ILE A 438 -17.57 -40.58 30.49
N ALA A 439 -18.18 -41.36 31.38
CA ALA A 439 -19.56 -41.17 31.81
C ALA A 439 -19.77 -39.79 32.47
N LEU A 440 -18.88 -39.42 33.40
CA LEU A 440 -18.93 -38.12 34.07
C LEU A 440 -18.69 -36.95 33.09
N GLY A 441 -17.71 -37.10 32.20
CA GLY A 441 -17.42 -36.11 31.14
C GLY A 441 -18.59 -35.94 30.16
N ALA A 442 -19.27 -37.02 29.79
CA ALA A 442 -20.46 -36.96 28.93
C ALA A 442 -21.64 -36.28 29.64
N LEU A 443 -21.86 -36.56 30.93
CA LEU A 443 -22.91 -35.90 31.72
C LEU A 443 -22.63 -34.39 31.87
N LEU A 444 -21.39 -34.02 32.19
CA LEU A 444 -20.97 -32.62 32.32
C LEU A 444 -21.05 -31.87 30.98
N ALA A 445 -20.61 -32.49 29.88
CA ALA A 445 -20.74 -31.92 28.54
C ALA A 445 -22.22 -31.74 28.14
N THR A 446 -23.10 -32.67 28.50
CA THR A 446 -24.54 -32.55 28.25
C THR A 446 -25.16 -31.42 29.06
N ALA A 447 -24.79 -31.28 30.34
CA ALA A 447 -25.25 -30.18 31.20
C ALA A 447 -24.76 -28.81 30.70
N VAL A 448 -23.49 -28.70 30.29
CA VAL A 448 -22.94 -27.47 29.70
C VAL A 448 -23.59 -27.15 28.35
N ALA A 449 -23.84 -28.15 27.49
CA ALA A 449 -24.54 -27.95 26.22
C ALA A 449 -26.01 -27.52 26.44
N ALA A 450 -26.71 -28.10 27.42
CA ALA A 450 -28.06 -27.69 27.78
C ALA A 450 -28.09 -26.26 28.35
N ALA A 451 -27.19 -25.94 29.29
CA ALA A 451 -27.06 -24.59 29.83
C ALA A 451 -26.70 -23.55 28.76
N GLY A 452 -25.76 -23.87 27.86
CA GLY A 452 -25.40 -23.04 26.72
C GLY A 452 -26.55 -22.86 25.72
N THR A 453 -27.35 -23.91 25.48
CA THR A 453 -28.55 -23.82 24.63
C THR A 453 -29.64 -22.97 25.27
N ILE A 454 -29.86 -23.09 26.58
CA ILE A 454 -30.82 -22.26 27.33
C ILE A 454 -30.35 -20.80 27.36
N ALA A 455 -29.06 -20.55 27.59
CA ALA A 455 -28.46 -19.22 27.54
C ALA A 455 -28.59 -18.60 26.14
N ALA A 456 -28.22 -19.33 25.09
CA ALA A 456 -28.36 -18.87 23.70
C ALA A 456 -29.83 -18.63 23.30
N LEU A 457 -30.77 -19.45 23.77
CA LEU A 457 -32.21 -19.22 23.55
C LEU A 457 -32.75 -18.04 24.36
N HIS A 458 -32.20 -17.77 25.55
CA HIS A 458 -32.55 -16.60 26.36
C HIS A 458 -32.00 -15.32 25.72
N GLU A 459 -30.73 -15.32 25.32
CA GLU A 459 -30.06 -14.23 24.61
C GLU A 459 -30.72 -13.95 23.25
N TYR A 460 -31.07 -15.00 22.49
CA TYR A 460 -31.84 -14.86 21.26
C TYR A 460 -33.24 -14.25 21.51
N ARG A 461 -33.90 -14.59 22.62
CA ARG A 461 -35.20 -14.00 23.02
C ARG A 461 -35.08 -12.56 23.49
N THR A 462 -34.05 -12.19 24.26
CA THR A 462 -33.85 -10.80 24.68
C THR A 462 -33.46 -9.91 23.51
N LEU A 463 -32.60 -10.40 22.61
CA LEU A 463 -32.23 -9.69 21.38
C LEU A 463 -33.39 -9.57 20.37
N SER A 464 -34.25 -10.58 20.22
CA SER A 464 -35.44 -10.47 19.35
C SER A 464 -36.48 -9.50 19.90
N LEU A 465 -36.79 -9.56 21.20
CA LEU A 465 -37.70 -8.60 21.84
C LEU A 465 -37.16 -7.16 21.84
N ALA A 466 -35.84 -6.96 21.91
CA ALA A 466 -35.22 -5.65 21.71
C ALA A 466 -35.44 -5.16 20.26
N ARG A 467 -35.11 -5.98 19.26
CA ARG A 467 -35.31 -5.66 17.83
C ARG A 467 -36.77 -5.33 17.49
N GLU A 468 -37.74 -6.04 18.08
CA GLU A 468 -39.17 -5.75 17.88
C GLU A 468 -39.59 -4.40 18.48
N ARG A 469 -39.05 -4.03 19.66
CA ARG A 469 -39.29 -2.72 20.27
C ARG A 469 -38.68 -1.59 19.43
N ASP A 470 -37.44 -1.78 18.98
CA ASP A 470 -36.75 -0.81 18.13
C ASP A 470 -37.44 -0.65 16.77
N ALA A 471 -38.00 -1.73 16.21
CA ALA A 471 -38.77 -1.69 14.96
C ALA A 471 -40.09 -0.91 15.12
N ARG A 472 -40.84 -1.13 16.22
CA ARG A 472 -42.08 -0.37 16.49
C ARG A 472 -41.80 1.11 16.73
N ALA A 473 -40.78 1.43 17.54
CA ALA A 473 -40.38 2.81 17.80
C ALA A 473 -39.94 3.56 16.53
N ARG A 474 -39.27 2.88 15.59
CA ARG A 474 -38.94 3.43 14.26
C ARG A 474 -40.18 3.69 13.40
N ALA A 475 -41.12 2.73 13.34
CA ALA A 475 -42.35 2.87 12.56
C ALA A 475 -43.17 4.09 13.02
N GLU A 476 -43.41 4.23 14.32
CA GLU A 476 -44.15 5.38 14.87
C GLU A 476 -43.45 6.72 14.64
N SER A 477 -42.12 6.76 14.72
CA SER A 477 -41.35 7.99 14.45
C SER A 477 -41.31 8.35 12.97
N LEU A 478 -41.29 7.37 12.06
CA LEU A 478 -41.45 7.62 10.62
C LEU A 478 -42.83 8.18 10.29
N GLU A 479 -43.89 7.63 10.88
CA GLU A 479 -45.28 8.11 10.71
C GLU A 479 -45.46 9.54 11.25
N ARG A 480 -44.88 9.86 12.41
CA ARG A 480 -44.85 11.22 12.95
C ARG A 480 -44.11 12.21 12.04
N ALA A 481 -42.94 11.83 11.53
CA ALA A 481 -42.19 12.66 10.59
C ALA A 481 -42.97 12.87 9.27
N GLU A 482 -43.63 11.84 8.74
CA GLU A 482 -44.47 11.93 7.53
C GLU A 482 -45.66 12.88 7.73
N SER A 483 -46.32 12.84 8.89
CA SER A 483 -47.37 13.80 9.25
C SER A 483 -46.85 15.24 9.34
N ASP A 484 -45.64 15.45 9.88
CA ASP A 484 -45.03 16.77 10.00
C ASP A 484 -44.65 17.35 8.63
N VAL A 485 -44.09 16.54 7.72
CA VAL A 485 -43.79 16.99 6.35
C VAL A 485 -45.07 17.27 5.56
N ALA A 486 -46.12 16.46 5.71
CA ALA A 486 -47.42 16.74 5.10
C ALA A 486 -48.02 18.07 5.59
N GLY A 487 -47.90 18.37 6.89
CA GLY A 487 -48.28 19.67 7.44
C GLY A 487 -47.43 20.83 6.88
N ALA A 488 -46.12 20.64 6.76
CA ALA A 488 -45.23 21.63 6.17
C ALA A 488 -45.58 21.94 4.70
N ARG A 489 -45.96 20.93 3.89
CA ARG A 489 -46.45 21.15 2.52
C ARG A 489 -47.72 21.99 2.49
N LEU A 490 -48.66 21.75 3.40
CA LEU A 490 -49.91 22.52 3.47
C LEU A 490 -49.63 23.99 3.81
N ALA A 491 -48.82 24.23 4.84
CA ALA A 491 -48.42 25.58 5.25
C ALA A 491 -47.62 26.32 4.14
N LEU A 492 -46.82 25.60 3.34
CA LEU A 492 -46.13 26.15 2.17
C LEU A 492 -47.11 26.61 1.08
N ALA A 493 -48.15 25.80 0.78
CA ALA A 493 -49.14 26.18 -0.21
C ALA A 493 -49.91 27.45 0.21
N GLU A 494 -50.33 27.52 1.47
CA GLU A 494 -50.98 28.71 2.03
C GLU A 494 -50.05 29.93 2.08
N LEU A 495 -48.77 29.74 2.36
CA LEU A 495 -47.75 30.79 2.28
C LEU A 495 -47.64 31.34 0.86
N GLN A 496 -47.55 30.47 -0.15
CA GLN A 496 -47.45 30.86 -1.55
C GLN A 496 -48.71 31.59 -2.03
N GLU A 497 -49.90 31.14 -1.63
CA GLU A 497 -51.17 31.82 -1.93
C GLU A 497 -51.24 33.22 -1.26
N SER A 498 -50.84 33.32 0.02
CA SER A 498 -50.77 34.59 0.75
C SER A 498 -49.80 35.59 0.11
N LEU A 499 -48.64 35.11 -0.38
CA LEU A 499 -47.66 35.93 -1.09
C LEU A 499 -48.14 36.34 -2.49
N ALA A 500 -48.86 35.48 -3.21
CA ALA A 500 -49.42 35.79 -4.52
C ALA A 500 -50.61 36.76 -4.45
N GLY A 501 -51.43 36.67 -3.40
CA GLY A 501 -52.56 37.58 -3.14
C GLY A 501 -52.16 38.98 -2.65
N ALA A 502 -50.90 39.19 -2.27
CA ALA A 502 -50.38 40.44 -1.71
C ALA A 502 -50.11 41.53 -2.78
N GLY A 503 -51.10 41.79 -3.64
CA GLY A 503 -51.08 42.94 -4.54
C GLY A 503 -51.10 44.24 -3.74
N SER A 504 -50.01 45.01 -3.80
CA SER A 504 -49.85 46.36 -3.21
C SER A 504 -50.12 46.48 -1.69
N GLY A 505 -49.07 46.29 -0.88
CA GLY A 505 -48.85 47.13 0.32
C GLY A 505 -49.73 46.93 1.56
N SER A 506 -50.31 45.74 1.80
CA SER A 506 -51.05 45.48 3.06
C SER A 506 -50.17 44.82 4.14
N ASP A 507 -49.85 45.54 5.21
CA ASP A 507 -49.13 45.01 6.39
C ASP A 507 -49.76 43.72 6.96
N ARG A 508 -51.07 43.57 6.80
CA ARG A 508 -51.83 42.41 7.27
C ARG A 508 -51.50 41.12 6.50
N ALA A 509 -51.25 41.21 5.20
CA ALA A 509 -50.81 40.06 4.40
C ALA A 509 -49.40 39.60 4.83
N MET A 510 -48.52 40.56 5.17
CA MET A 510 -47.16 40.26 5.61
C MET A 510 -47.11 39.55 6.97
N LEU A 511 -47.98 39.92 7.91
CA LEU A 511 -48.15 39.20 9.18
C LEU A 511 -48.64 37.75 9.00
N VAL A 512 -49.56 37.51 8.06
CA VAL A 512 -50.07 36.16 7.75
C VAL A 512 -48.99 35.31 7.07
N SER A 513 -48.32 35.85 6.05
CA SER A 513 -47.21 35.16 5.37
C SER A 513 -46.08 34.82 6.34
N ARG A 514 -45.74 35.71 7.28
CA ARG A 514 -44.73 35.44 8.31
C ARG A 514 -45.13 34.28 9.23
N ALA A 515 -46.37 34.26 9.71
CA ALA A 515 -46.86 33.17 10.56
C ALA A 515 -46.83 31.80 9.86
N ARG A 516 -47.20 31.76 8.56
CA ARG A 516 -47.11 30.53 7.76
C ARG A 516 -45.67 30.12 7.45
N PHE A 517 -44.76 31.06 7.24
CA PHE A 517 -43.34 30.75 7.10
C PHE A 517 -42.76 30.09 8.37
N ASP A 518 -43.01 30.68 9.54
CA ASP A 518 -42.55 30.15 10.83
C ASP A 518 -43.11 28.73 11.08
N GLU A 519 -44.35 28.46 10.67
CA GLU A 519 -45.01 27.16 10.74
C GLU A 519 -44.35 26.11 9.80
N VAL A 520 -44.05 26.46 8.54
CA VAL A 520 -43.32 25.58 7.62
C VAL A 520 -41.97 25.18 8.20
N CYS A 521 -41.18 26.16 8.67
CA CYS A 521 -39.87 25.88 9.26
C CYS A 521 -39.96 25.03 10.52
N HIS A 522 -40.92 25.30 11.41
CA HIS A 522 -41.11 24.48 12.61
C HIS A 522 -41.43 23.01 12.26
N LEU A 523 -42.35 22.78 11.33
CA LEU A 523 -42.75 21.43 10.94
C LEU A 523 -41.63 20.69 10.22
N ALA A 524 -40.90 21.35 9.31
CA ALA A 524 -39.74 20.77 8.64
C ALA A 524 -38.60 20.41 9.62
N SER A 525 -38.29 21.28 10.59
CA SER A 525 -37.31 21.00 11.65
C SER A 525 -37.74 19.84 12.53
N ARG A 526 -39.01 19.79 12.97
CA ARG A 526 -39.52 18.73 13.85
C ARG A 526 -39.53 17.36 13.17
N ALA A 527 -39.86 17.32 11.87
CA ALA A 527 -39.69 16.13 11.05
C ALA A 527 -38.21 15.69 11.00
N ARG A 528 -37.28 16.62 10.77
CA ARG A 528 -35.84 16.34 10.70
C ARG A 528 -35.29 15.78 12.02
N GLU A 529 -35.59 16.43 13.15
CA GLU A 529 -35.22 15.96 14.50
C GLU A 529 -35.76 14.55 14.78
N THR A 530 -37.01 14.27 14.39
CA THR A 530 -37.64 12.96 14.55
C THR A 530 -36.96 11.88 13.71
N LEU A 531 -36.51 12.22 12.49
CA LEU A 531 -35.79 11.31 11.59
C LEU A 531 -34.34 11.07 12.03
N ASP A 532 -33.67 12.07 12.61
CA ASP A 532 -32.29 11.98 13.06
C ASP A 532 -32.16 11.30 14.44
N GLY A 533 -33.18 11.39 15.29
CA GLY A 533 -33.30 10.65 16.55
C GLY A 533 -33.67 9.16 16.44
N LEU A 534 -33.73 8.58 15.23
CA LEU A 534 -34.13 7.18 15.03
C LEU A 534 -33.09 6.18 15.61
N PRO A 535 -33.46 5.28 16.53
CA PRO A 535 -32.53 4.32 17.13
C PRO A 535 -32.25 3.11 16.22
N GLY A 536 -31.00 2.64 16.26
CA GLY A 536 -30.57 1.39 15.62
C GLY A 536 -30.32 1.48 14.11
N SER A 537 -30.01 0.33 13.50
CA SER A 537 -29.78 0.23 12.05
C SER A 537 -31.10 0.01 11.29
N PRO A 538 -31.49 0.90 10.36
CA PRO A 538 -32.72 0.75 9.58
C PRO A 538 -32.63 -0.39 8.56
N SER A 539 -33.78 -0.92 8.15
CA SER A 539 -33.87 -1.75 6.94
C SER A 539 -33.56 -0.92 5.68
N ALA A 540 -33.29 -1.56 4.54
CA ALA A 540 -33.05 -0.82 3.28
C ALA A 540 -34.27 0.03 2.87
N GLU A 541 -35.48 -0.46 3.13
CA GLU A 541 -36.75 0.23 2.87
C GLU A 541 -36.98 1.39 3.86
N GLU A 542 -36.71 1.18 5.16
CA GLU A 542 -36.75 2.23 6.18
C GLU A 542 -35.72 3.34 5.89
N ALA A 543 -34.51 2.98 5.45
CA ALA A 543 -33.46 3.93 5.08
C ALA A 543 -33.86 4.75 3.84
N ALA A 544 -34.45 4.12 2.83
CA ALA A 544 -34.99 4.80 1.66
C ALA A 544 -36.14 5.74 2.04
N ARG A 545 -37.09 5.32 2.89
CA ARG A 545 -38.22 6.14 3.36
C ARG A 545 -37.77 7.30 4.24
N ARG A 546 -36.84 7.08 5.19
CA ARG A 546 -36.17 8.14 5.96
C ARG A 546 -35.52 9.14 5.02
N GLY A 547 -34.74 8.66 4.05
CA GLY A 547 -34.03 9.50 3.09
C GLY A 547 -34.96 10.26 2.13
N ALA A 548 -36.16 9.74 1.83
CA ALA A 548 -37.19 10.46 1.10
C ALA A 548 -37.80 11.59 1.96
N LEU A 549 -38.34 11.27 3.13
CA LEU A 549 -38.95 12.24 4.06
C LEU A 549 -37.96 13.36 4.46
N ALA A 550 -36.70 13.01 4.72
CA ALA A 550 -35.66 13.97 5.10
C ALA A 550 -35.30 14.93 3.95
N ARG A 551 -35.33 14.49 2.68
CA ARG A 551 -35.16 15.35 1.50
C ARG A 551 -36.37 16.24 1.28
N GLU A 552 -37.56 15.69 1.45
CA GLU A 552 -38.81 16.37 1.15
C GLU A 552 -39.13 17.47 2.18
N ALA A 553 -38.90 17.22 3.47
CA ALA A 553 -38.94 18.25 4.53
C ALA A 553 -38.03 19.44 4.19
N ALA A 554 -36.88 19.13 3.61
CA ALA A 554 -35.85 20.04 3.18
C ALA A 554 -36.30 20.87 1.96
N GLU A 555 -36.81 20.22 0.91
CA GLU A 555 -37.36 20.86 -0.31
C GLU A 555 -38.52 21.81 0.02
N VAL A 556 -39.39 21.43 0.96
CA VAL A 556 -40.51 22.27 1.42
C VAL A 556 -40.01 23.54 2.14
N ALA A 557 -39.01 23.40 3.03
CA ALA A 557 -38.41 24.55 3.71
C ALA A 557 -37.66 25.50 2.75
N VAL A 558 -36.93 24.95 1.76
CA VAL A 558 -36.29 25.73 0.69
C VAL A 558 -37.32 26.45 -0.16
N SER A 559 -38.40 25.78 -0.54
CA SER A 559 -39.49 26.38 -1.33
C SER A 559 -40.15 27.56 -0.62
N ALA A 560 -40.32 27.48 0.71
CA ALA A 560 -40.82 28.59 1.52
C ALA A 560 -39.84 29.77 1.54
N ALA A 561 -38.55 29.50 1.77
CA ALA A 561 -37.51 30.52 1.81
C ALA A 561 -37.36 31.24 0.46
N LEU A 562 -37.37 30.49 -0.65
CA LEU A 562 -37.34 31.04 -2.01
C LEU A 562 -38.59 31.86 -2.34
N ALA A 563 -39.78 31.42 -1.90
CA ALA A 563 -41.03 32.18 -2.10
C ALA A 563 -40.99 33.53 -1.37
N CYS A 564 -40.59 33.55 -0.09
CA CYS A 564 -40.43 34.77 0.69
C CYS A 564 -39.35 35.70 0.09
N ALA A 565 -38.20 35.15 -0.31
CA ALA A 565 -37.14 35.92 -0.95
C ALA A 565 -37.62 36.57 -2.27
N ARG A 566 -38.28 35.81 -3.16
CA ARG A 566 -38.84 36.32 -4.43
C ARG A 566 -39.85 37.45 -4.19
N ALA A 567 -40.69 37.35 -3.15
CA ALA A 567 -41.64 38.40 -2.80
C ALA A 567 -40.96 39.69 -2.29
N GLU A 568 -39.97 39.59 -1.40
CA GLU A 568 -39.20 40.75 -0.92
C GLU A 568 -38.39 41.41 -2.04
N ILE A 569 -37.86 40.64 -2.99
CA ILE A 569 -37.16 41.17 -4.18
C ILE A 569 -38.12 41.95 -5.07
N ALA A 570 -39.31 41.41 -5.33
CA ALA A 570 -40.33 42.11 -6.12
C ALA A 570 -40.75 43.43 -5.44
N ARG A 571 -40.91 43.42 -4.11
CA ARG A 571 -41.17 44.63 -3.32
C ARG A 571 -40.03 45.64 -3.43
N ALA A 572 -38.79 45.22 -3.18
CA ALA A 572 -37.61 46.09 -3.25
C ALA A 572 -37.43 46.72 -4.63
N ARG A 573 -37.65 45.96 -5.71
CA ARG A 573 -37.64 46.49 -7.09
C ARG A 573 -38.76 47.51 -7.31
N SER A 574 -39.99 47.25 -6.85
CA SER A 574 -41.09 48.22 -6.97
C SER A 574 -40.85 49.51 -6.16
N GLU A 575 -40.18 49.41 -5.01
CA GLU A 575 -39.77 50.55 -4.19
C GLU A 575 -38.60 51.32 -4.82
N GLU A 576 -37.68 50.64 -5.49
CA GLU A 576 -36.58 51.23 -6.24
C GLU A 576 -37.07 51.93 -7.52
N GLU A 577 -37.98 51.32 -8.28
CA GLU A 577 -38.66 51.94 -9.43
C GLU A 577 -39.47 53.18 -9.01
N ALA A 578 -40.18 53.12 -7.87
CA ALA A 578 -40.86 54.28 -7.30
C ALA A 578 -39.88 55.37 -6.83
N ALA A 579 -38.74 55.01 -6.24
CA ALA A 579 -37.70 55.96 -5.80
C ALA A 579 -36.94 56.60 -6.98
N LEU A 580 -36.70 55.85 -8.05
CA LEU A 580 -36.17 56.32 -9.34
C LEU A 580 -37.13 57.31 -9.99
N SER A 581 -38.44 57.03 -9.96
CA SER A 581 -39.48 57.99 -10.38
C SER A 581 -39.56 59.23 -9.46
N SER A 582 -39.14 59.12 -8.21
CA SER A 582 -39.16 60.19 -7.20
C SER A 582 -37.86 60.99 -7.09
N ASN A 583 -36.83 60.67 -7.89
CA ASN A 583 -35.52 61.34 -7.89
C ASN A 583 -34.80 61.36 -6.52
N THR A 584 -34.99 60.32 -5.69
CA THR A 584 -34.38 60.20 -4.35
C THR A 584 -33.40 59.01 -4.25
N VAL A 585 -32.22 59.19 -4.84
CA VAL A 585 -31.11 58.21 -4.96
C VAL A 585 -30.51 57.72 -3.61
N SER A 586 -31.04 58.17 -2.47
CA SER A 586 -30.45 57.89 -1.15
C SER A 586 -30.80 56.50 -0.56
N ALA A 587 -31.85 55.82 -1.01
CA ALA A 587 -32.32 54.58 -0.37
C ALA A 587 -31.49 53.33 -0.75
N ALA A 588 -31.15 53.18 -2.03
CA ALA A 588 -30.51 51.98 -2.60
C ALA A 588 -29.10 51.68 -2.05
N ARG A 589 -28.42 52.64 -1.41
CA ARG A 589 -27.10 52.43 -0.81
C ARG A 589 -27.11 51.64 0.50
N SER A 590 -28.27 51.45 1.14
CA SER A 590 -28.37 50.87 2.49
C SER A 590 -28.30 49.34 2.55
N THR A 591 -28.57 48.64 1.44
CA THR A 591 -28.68 47.16 1.39
C THR A 591 -27.37 46.45 1.03
N ARG A 592 -26.38 47.18 0.49
CA ARG A 592 -25.13 46.62 -0.06
C ARG A 592 -24.32 45.74 0.94
N PRO A 593 -24.04 46.17 2.20
CA PRO A 593 -23.21 45.37 3.12
C PRO A 593 -23.87 44.07 3.59
N LEU A 594 -25.21 44.07 3.68
CA LEU A 594 -26.01 42.93 4.14
C LEU A 594 -25.86 41.71 3.23
N TYR A 595 -26.00 41.92 1.92
CA TYR A 595 -25.81 40.86 0.94
C TYR A 595 -24.35 40.35 0.88
N GLU A 596 -23.37 41.20 1.21
CA GLU A 596 -21.96 40.80 1.28
C GLU A 596 -21.68 39.88 2.48
N GLU A 597 -22.34 40.13 3.61
CA GLU A 597 -22.31 39.27 4.81
C GLU A 597 -23.01 37.92 4.56
N LEU A 598 -24.14 37.97 3.85
CA LEU A 598 -24.94 36.80 3.48
C LEU A 598 -24.16 35.83 2.59
N ALA A 599 -23.59 36.32 1.49
CA ALA A 599 -22.82 35.49 0.55
C ALA A 599 -21.59 34.85 1.21
N ARG A 600 -20.81 35.63 1.99
CA ARG A 600 -19.64 35.12 2.73
C ARG A 600 -19.99 34.01 3.73
N SER A 601 -21.17 34.08 4.35
CA SER A 601 -21.62 33.09 5.35
C SER A 601 -22.19 31.81 4.71
N LEU A 602 -22.38 31.79 3.40
CA LEU A 602 -22.86 30.64 2.62
C LEU A 602 -21.72 29.90 1.90
N GLU A 603 -20.68 30.63 1.48
CA GLU A 603 -19.48 30.04 0.85
C GLU A 603 -18.60 29.26 1.84
N GLY A 604 -18.75 29.50 3.16
CA GLY A 604 -18.12 28.71 4.21
C GLY A 604 -19.15 28.03 5.09
N ARG A 605 -18.98 26.74 5.40
CA ARG A 605 -19.81 26.04 6.41
C ARG A 605 -19.89 26.90 7.69
N PRO A 606 -21.08 27.33 8.14
CA PRO A 606 -21.19 28.33 9.18
C PRO A 606 -20.62 27.80 10.51
N ARG A 607 -19.62 28.51 11.05
CA ARG A 607 -18.93 28.14 12.31
C ARG A 607 -19.39 28.93 13.53
N ASP A 608 -20.11 30.05 13.35
CA ASP A 608 -20.64 30.88 14.45
C ASP A 608 -21.98 31.52 14.05
N GLU A 609 -23.07 30.86 14.43
CA GLU A 609 -24.46 31.33 14.28
C GLU A 609 -24.68 32.71 14.93
N ALA A 610 -24.03 32.95 16.08
CA ALA A 610 -24.22 34.17 16.84
C ALA A 610 -23.45 35.37 16.23
N ALA A 611 -22.39 35.14 15.44
CA ALA A 611 -21.73 36.21 14.68
C ALA A 611 -22.65 36.76 13.57
N PHE A 612 -23.33 35.86 12.86
CA PHE A 612 -24.26 36.20 11.78
C PHE A 612 -25.48 36.97 12.31
N GLU A 613 -26.09 36.52 13.42
CA GLU A 613 -27.18 37.29 14.07
C GLU A 613 -26.73 38.70 14.47
N ARG A 614 -25.53 38.86 15.05
CA ARG A 614 -25.00 40.17 15.47
C ARG A 614 -24.83 41.13 14.28
N ALA A 615 -24.37 40.64 13.13
CA ALA A 615 -24.17 41.46 11.93
C ALA A 615 -25.49 41.99 11.35
N LEU A 616 -26.53 41.14 11.26
CA LEU A 616 -27.84 41.51 10.73
C LEU A 616 -28.67 42.38 11.69
N VAL A 617 -28.56 42.18 13.01
CA VAL A 617 -29.29 43.00 14.01
C VAL A 617 -28.87 44.48 13.98
N ALA A 618 -27.65 44.77 13.51
CA ALA A 618 -27.11 46.12 13.34
C ALA A 618 -27.70 46.88 12.15
N SER A 619 -28.35 46.20 11.20
CA SER A 619 -28.74 46.78 9.90
C SER A 619 -30.16 47.38 9.83
N GLY A 620 -30.89 47.42 10.95
CA GLY A 620 -32.16 48.15 11.08
C GLY A 620 -33.36 47.29 11.51
N PRO A 621 -34.47 47.92 11.95
CA PRO A 621 -35.57 47.23 12.62
C PRO A 621 -36.41 46.30 11.73
N GLY A 622 -36.53 46.58 10.42
CA GLY A 622 -37.35 45.77 9.51
C GLY A 622 -36.76 44.38 9.18
N TRP A 623 -35.44 44.24 9.21
CA TRP A 623 -34.75 43.03 8.72
C TRP A 623 -34.37 42.01 9.80
N ARG A 624 -34.63 42.33 11.09
CA ARG A 624 -34.32 41.43 12.22
C ARG A 624 -35.01 40.08 12.15
N GLU A 625 -36.16 39.98 11.49
CA GLU A 625 -36.83 38.68 11.34
C GLU A 625 -36.39 37.89 10.11
N ALA A 626 -36.23 38.54 8.95
CA ALA A 626 -35.63 37.90 7.77
C ALA A 626 -34.24 37.31 8.08
N ALA A 627 -33.48 37.99 8.96
CA ALA A 627 -32.23 37.49 9.52
C ALA A 627 -32.37 36.17 10.31
N ARG A 628 -33.32 36.11 11.25
CA ARG A 628 -33.61 34.89 12.05
C ARG A 628 -34.13 33.75 11.19
N VAL A 629 -34.96 34.09 10.20
CA VAL A 629 -35.50 33.19 9.18
C VAL A 629 -34.36 32.56 8.38
N LEU A 630 -33.43 33.36 7.83
CA LEU A 630 -32.27 32.81 7.12
C LEU A 630 -31.29 32.08 8.05
N ALA A 631 -31.07 32.53 9.28
CA ALA A 631 -30.18 31.84 10.23
C ALA A 631 -30.69 30.41 10.53
N ARG A 632 -31.99 30.27 10.84
CA ARG A 632 -32.64 28.95 11.07
C ARG A 632 -32.65 28.09 9.82
N PHE A 633 -32.92 28.68 8.66
CA PHE A 633 -32.82 28.01 7.37
C PHE A 633 -31.42 27.40 7.15
N LEU A 634 -30.34 28.13 7.44
CA LEU A 634 -28.97 27.64 7.25
C LEU A 634 -28.54 26.59 8.27
N ALA A 635 -29.07 26.64 9.49
CA ALA A 635 -28.91 25.54 10.45
C ALA A 635 -29.49 24.22 9.90
N ILE A 636 -30.71 24.26 9.37
CA ILE A 636 -31.38 23.09 8.74
C ILE A 636 -30.62 22.59 7.50
N VAL A 637 -30.13 23.52 6.66
CA VAL A 637 -29.49 23.20 5.37
C VAL A 637 -28.14 22.49 5.50
N SER A 638 -27.40 22.74 6.58
CA SER A 638 -26.00 22.32 6.78
C SER A 638 -25.71 20.81 6.86
N SER A 639 -26.72 19.93 6.81
CA SER A 639 -26.61 18.52 7.25
C SER A 639 -26.82 17.43 6.18
N ALA A 640 -27.10 17.76 4.91
CA ALA A 640 -27.26 16.78 3.82
C ALA A 640 -26.81 17.35 2.45
N PRO A 641 -26.56 16.50 1.43
CA PRO A 641 -26.39 16.95 0.04
C PRO A 641 -27.76 17.20 -0.64
N TRP A 642 -27.85 18.23 -1.48
CA TRP A 642 -29.13 18.78 -1.97
C TRP A 642 -29.29 18.68 -3.50
N PRO A 643 -30.49 18.31 -4.02
CA PRO A 643 -30.75 18.28 -5.46
C PRO A 643 -31.02 19.67 -6.08
N GLN A 644 -31.27 20.70 -5.27
CA GLN A 644 -31.57 22.07 -5.70
C GLN A 644 -30.51 23.10 -5.29
N GLU A 645 -29.31 22.65 -4.91
CA GLU A 645 -28.21 23.56 -4.52
C GLU A 645 -27.89 24.58 -5.62
N GLU A 646 -27.98 24.15 -6.88
CA GLU A 646 -27.78 25.02 -8.05
C GLU A 646 -28.92 26.03 -8.23
N GLU A 647 -30.20 25.72 -7.93
CA GLU A 647 -31.29 26.70 -7.97
C GLU A 647 -31.15 27.76 -6.87
N LEU A 648 -30.69 27.36 -5.68
CA LEU A 648 -30.39 28.29 -4.59
C LEU A 648 -29.18 29.18 -4.93
N ARG A 649 -28.06 28.59 -5.40
CA ARG A 649 -26.88 29.35 -5.88
C ARG A 649 -27.25 30.29 -7.02
N ASN A 650 -28.06 29.86 -8.00
CA ASN A 650 -28.48 30.69 -9.12
C ASN A 650 -29.42 31.82 -8.69
N THR A 651 -30.34 31.57 -7.76
CA THR A 651 -31.19 32.63 -7.17
C THR A 651 -30.32 33.66 -6.43
N LEU A 652 -29.28 33.22 -5.70
CA LEU A 652 -28.34 34.10 -5.01
C LEU A 652 -27.37 34.83 -5.94
N ARG A 653 -26.95 34.23 -7.06
CA ARG A 653 -26.19 34.91 -8.13
C ARG A 653 -27.03 35.99 -8.82
N ALA A 654 -28.29 35.70 -9.14
CA ALA A 654 -29.25 36.66 -9.68
C ALA A 654 -29.62 37.80 -8.69
N LEU A 655 -29.20 37.68 -7.42
CA LEU A 655 -29.30 38.71 -6.38
C LEU A 655 -28.00 39.50 -6.19
N ALA A 656 -26.88 39.04 -6.74
CA ALA A 656 -25.65 39.81 -6.75
C ALA A 656 -25.70 40.84 -7.89
N PRO A 657 -25.34 42.11 -7.64
CA PRO A 657 -25.17 43.09 -8.72
C PRO A 657 -24.07 42.62 -9.67
N ASP A 658 -24.35 42.74 -10.97
CA ASP A 658 -23.49 42.27 -12.04
C ASP A 658 -22.05 42.78 -11.91
N GLY A 659 -21.10 41.92 -12.27
CA GLY A 659 -19.76 42.33 -12.65
C GLY A 659 -19.77 42.90 -14.06
N VAL A 660 -18.82 43.78 -14.36
CA VAL A 660 -18.64 44.36 -15.69
C VAL A 660 -17.38 43.77 -16.30
N LEU A 661 -17.52 42.99 -17.37
CA LEU A 661 -16.38 42.52 -18.16
C LEU A 661 -16.13 43.49 -19.33
N LEU A 662 -14.99 44.16 -19.31
CA LEU A 662 -14.51 45.00 -20.42
C LEU A 662 -13.60 44.16 -21.31
N VAL A 663 -14.07 43.89 -22.53
CA VAL A 663 -13.38 43.06 -23.51
C VAL A 663 -12.32 43.91 -24.22
N GLY A 664 -11.04 43.60 -23.99
CA GLY A 664 -9.93 44.22 -24.71
C GLY A 664 -9.93 43.90 -26.21
N PRO A 665 -9.01 44.50 -26.99
CA PRO A 665 -8.94 44.26 -28.43
C PRO A 665 -8.67 42.78 -28.74
N LEU A 666 -9.55 42.18 -29.53
CA LEU A 666 -9.33 40.83 -30.08
C LEU A 666 -8.20 40.87 -31.12
N PRO A 667 -7.31 39.87 -31.14
CA PRO A 667 -6.26 39.77 -32.15
C PRO A 667 -6.82 39.61 -33.57
N GLU A 668 -6.08 40.10 -34.57
CA GLU A 668 -6.51 40.07 -35.96
C GLU A 668 -6.77 38.63 -36.45
N GLY A 669 -7.94 38.40 -37.05
CA GLY A 669 -8.37 37.08 -37.53
C GLY A 669 -8.83 36.10 -36.42
N VAL A 670 -8.87 36.53 -35.16
CA VAL A 670 -9.39 35.72 -34.03
C VAL A 670 -10.84 36.07 -33.75
N THR A 671 -11.69 35.05 -33.76
CA THR A 671 -13.08 35.13 -33.27
C THR A 671 -13.14 34.73 -31.79
N GLY A 672 -14.11 35.23 -31.05
CA GLY A 672 -14.32 34.87 -29.64
C GLY A 672 -15.78 34.63 -29.31
N GLU A 673 -16.03 33.67 -28.44
CA GLU A 673 -17.32 33.49 -27.76
C GLU A 673 -17.10 33.37 -26.25
N LEU A 674 -18.07 33.84 -25.45
CA LEU A 674 -18.11 33.74 -24.01
C LEU A 674 -19.24 32.80 -23.59
N ARG A 675 -18.97 31.89 -22.65
CA ARG A 675 -19.94 30.97 -22.07
C ARG A 675 -19.87 31.05 -20.54
N GLU A 676 -21.02 31.09 -19.85
CA GLU A 676 -21.03 30.85 -18.40
C GLU A 676 -20.66 29.39 -18.12
N VAL A 677 -19.88 29.15 -17.05
CA VAL A 677 -19.58 27.80 -16.59
C VAL A 677 -20.45 27.45 -15.38
N GLY A 678 -21.40 26.53 -15.61
CA GLY A 678 -22.27 25.98 -14.57
C GLY A 678 -21.50 25.32 -13.42
N ALA A 679 -22.10 25.27 -12.23
CA ALA A 679 -21.43 24.72 -11.05
C ALA A 679 -21.47 23.19 -11.02
N ALA A 680 -22.47 22.57 -11.65
CA ALA A 680 -22.60 21.14 -11.79
C ALA A 680 -22.00 20.59 -13.11
N ALA A 681 -21.14 19.57 -12.97
CA ALA A 681 -21.09 18.40 -13.84
C ALA A 681 -21.21 18.58 -15.37
N GLY A 682 -20.60 19.62 -15.97
CA GLY A 682 -20.44 19.74 -17.42
C GLY A 682 -21.74 19.81 -18.25
N ARG A 683 -22.84 20.33 -17.70
CA ARG A 683 -24.08 20.72 -18.44
C ARG A 683 -24.65 21.98 -17.79
N VAL A 684 -25.09 23.01 -18.48
CA VAL A 684 -25.09 23.36 -19.92
C VAL A 684 -24.41 24.74 -20.01
N PRO A 685 -23.51 25.03 -20.97
CA PRO A 685 -23.02 26.39 -21.14
C PRO A 685 -24.20 27.33 -21.44
N GLY A 686 -24.24 28.51 -20.82
CA GLY A 686 -25.17 29.56 -21.23
C GLY A 686 -25.03 29.86 -22.72
N GLU A 687 -26.07 30.44 -23.35
CA GLU A 687 -26.04 30.75 -24.79
C GLU A 687 -24.75 31.51 -25.14
N PRO A 688 -23.98 31.05 -26.15
CA PRO A 688 -22.67 31.61 -26.42
C PRO A 688 -22.79 33.05 -26.87
N THR A 689 -22.24 33.96 -26.07
CA THR A 689 -22.22 35.39 -26.39
C THR A 689 -21.01 35.66 -27.28
N ALA A 690 -21.24 36.11 -28.52
CA ALA A 690 -20.15 36.51 -29.41
C ALA A 690 -19.38 37.70 -28.79
N LEU A 691 -18.05 37.65 -28.84
CA LEU A 691 -17.17 38.68 -28.29
C LEU A 691 -16.70 39.63 -29.39
N GLU A 692 -16.72 40.94 -29.09
CA GLU A 692 -16.16 41.99 -29.95
C GLU A 692 -15.19 42.89 -29.16
N SER A 693 -14.22 43.48 -29.87
CA SER A 693 -13.24 44.41 -29.28
C SER A 693 -13.91 45.64 -28.67
N GLY A 694 -13.67 45.91 -27.39
CA GLY A 694 -14.23 47.05 -26.66
C GLY A 694 -15.66 46.84 -26.15
N MET A 695 -16.19 45.61 -26.24
CA MET A 695 -17.50 45.26 -25.70
C MET A 695 -17.52 45.34 -24.17
N GLU A 696 -18.57 45.96 -23.62
CA GLU A 696 -18.88 46.00 -22.19
C GLU A 696 -20.02 45.01 -21.90
N LEU A 697 -19.76 44.00 -21.06
CA LEU A 697 -20.73 42.98 -20.70
C LEU A 697 -21.06 43.07 -19.21
N HIS A 698 -22.32 43.38 -18.89
CA HIS A 698 -22.88 43.20 -17.56
C HIS A 698 -23.26 41.72 -17.38
N LEU A 699 -22.57 41.05 -16.46
CA LEU A 699 -22.67 39.60 -16.25
C LEU A 699 -22.84 39.30 -14.75
N PRO A 700 -23.67 38.31 -14.39
CA PRO A 700 -23.75 37.82 -13.02
C PRO A 700 -22.38 37.45 -12.42
N VAL A 701 -22.32 37.42 -11.09
CA VAL A 701 -21.12 36.95 -10.37
C VAL A 701 -20.92 35.46 -10.64
N GLY A 702 -19.81 35.09 -11.26
CA GLY A 702 -19.59 33.73 -11.75
C GLY A 702 -18.25 33.52 -12.46
N GLU A 703 -18.05 32.29 -12.95
CA GLU A 703 -16.95 31.96 -13.84
C GLU A 703 -17.44 31.85 -15.28
N TYR A 704 -16.69 32.47 -16.19
CA TYR A 704 -16.94 32.48 -17.61
C TYR A 704 -15.74 31.89 -18.35
N LEU A 705 -16.02 31.14 -19.40
CA LEU A 705 -15.03 30.59 -20.31
C LEU A 705 -15.12 31.35 -21.64
N ALA A 706 -14.12 32.16 -21.94
CA ALA A 706 -13.97 32.75 -23.26
C ALA A 706 -13.16 31.80 -24.15
N ILE A 707 -13.74 31.39 -25.27
CA ILE A 707 -13.11 30.51 -26.26
C ILE A 707 -12.76 31.37 -27.48
N LEU A 708 -11.46 31.59 -27.66
CA LEU A 708 -10.89 32.28 -28.82
C LEU A 708 -10.53 31.26 -29.90
N SER A 709 -10.86 31.54 -31.15
CA SER A 709 -10.69 30.62 -32.28
C SER A 709 -10.11 31.30 -33.52
N ALA A 710 -9.05 30.70 -34.09
CA ALA A 710 -8.49 31.04 -35.40
C ALA A 710 -7.70 29.87 -35.99
N GLY A 711 -7.75 29.70 -37.32
CA GLY A 711 -6.90 28.73 -38.04
C GLY A 711 -7.03 27.28 -37.57
N GLY A 712 -8.20 26.87 -37.06
CA GLY A 712 -8.42 25.53 -36.49
C GLY A 712 -7.77 25.30 -35.12
N ARG A 713 -7.33 26.36 -34.42
CA ARG A 713 -6.86 26.32 -33.03
C ARG A 713 -7.86 27.05 -32.13
N GLU A 714 -8.01 26.53 -30.92
CA GLU A 714 -8.76 27.14 -29.81
C GLU A 714 -7.81 27.57 -28.69
N VAL A 715 -8.10 28.69 -28.05
CA VAL A 715 -7.49 29.16 -26.80
C VAL A 715 -8.59 29.48 -25.81
N ARG A 716 -8.52 28.88 -24.61
CA ARG A 716 -9.56 29.00 -23.59
C ARG A 716 -9.10 29.88 -22.44
N HIS A 717 -9.91 30.86 -22.07
CA HIS A 717 -9.67 31.81 -20.99
C HIS A 717 -10.70 31.61 -19.89
N SER A 718 -10.26 31.19 -18.70
CA SER A 718 -11.10 31.12 -17.50
C SER A 718 -11.09 32.48 -16.80
N ILE A 719 -12.27 33.09 -16.68
CA ILE A 719 -12.49 34.44 -16.16
C ILE A 719 -13.44 34.35 -14.97
N LEU A 720 -12.93 34.61 -13.76
CA LEU A 720 -13.77 34.78 -12.57
C LEU A 720 -14.15 36.26 -12.41
N LEU A 721 -15.45 36.56 -12.40
CA LEU A 721 -15.98 37.90 -12.09
C LEU A 721 -16.49 37.94 -10.65
N SER A 722 -16.03 38.93 -9.90
CA SER A 722 -16.47 39.20 -8.52
C SER A 722 -17.59 40.25 -8.49
N ARG A 723 -18.32 40.30 -7.38
CA ARG A 723 -19.45 41.22 -7.18
C ARG A 723 -19.06 42.70 -7.37
N GLY A 724 -19.66 43.35 -8.37
CA GLY A 724 -19.39 44.76 -8.69
C GLY A 724 -17.94 45.03 -9.12
N GLU A 725 -17.20 44.00 -9.54
CA GLU A 725 -15.88 44.14 -10.17
C GLU A 725 -16.07 44.64 -11.60
N THR A 726 -15.47 45.79 -11.94
CA THR A 726 -15.18 46.11 -13.35
C THR A 726 -13.84 45.49 -13.69
N ARG A 727 -13.85 44.48 -14.56
CA ARG A 727 -12.69 43.68 -14.93
C ARG A 727 -12.33 43.92 -16.39
N GLU A 728 -11.19 44.56 -16.60
CA GLU A 728 -10.53 44.57 -17.90
C GLU A 728 -9.93 43.18 -18.19
N TRP A 729 -10.34 42.56 -19.28
CA TRP A 729 -9.77 41.31 -19.78
C TRP A 729 -9.10 41.55 -21.14
N ALA A 730 -7.79 41.28 -21.19
CA ALA A 730 -7.02 41.33 -22.43
C ALA A 730 -7.00 39.92 -23.09
N PRO A 731 -7.61 39.74 -24.28
CA PRO A 731 -7.66 38.44 -24.95
C PRO A 731 -6.28 38.00 -25.43
N ALA A 732 -5.56 37.22 -24.60
CA ALA A 732 -4.23 36.71 -24.97
C ALA A 732 -4.33 35.59 -26.01
N TRP A 733 -3.61 35.77 -27.11
CA TRP A 733 -3.40 34.78 -28.17
C TRP A 733 -1.90 34.66 -28.47
N PRO A 734 -1.32 33.46 -28.50
CA PRO A 734 0.11 33.30 -28.73
C PRO A 734 0.46 33.50 -30.22
N PRO A 735 1.61 34.16 -30.53
CA PRO A 735 1.99 34.46 -31.92
C PRO A 735 2.43 33.23 -32.73
N ALA A 736 2.70 32.10 -32.06
CA ALA A 736 3.01 30.82 -32.66
C ALA A 736 2.61 29.70 -31.70
N PHE A 737 2.22 28.55 -32.24
CA PHE A 737 1.94 27.33 -31.47
C PHE A 737 3.11 26.34 -31.63
N PRO A 738 3.54 25.65 -30.55
CA PRO A 738 4.51 24.57 -30.65
C PRO A 738 3.92 23.36 -31.39
N PRO A 739 4.78 22.44 -31.89
CA PRO A 739 4.32 21.21 -32.52
C PRO A 739 3.63 20.26 -31.52
N GLY A 740 2.79 19.36 -32.03
CA GLY A 740 2.02 18.39 -31.24
C GLY A 740 0.74 18.96 -30.60
N GLU A 741 0.20 18.23 -29.64
CA GLU A 741 -1.03 18.56 -28.91
C GLU A 741 -0.74 19.29 -27.60
N GLN A 742 -0.15 20.48 -27.73
CA GLN A 742 -0.02 21.43 -26.63
C GLN A 742 -1.25 22.35 -26.56
N ILE A 743 -1.73 22.64 -25.37
CA ILE A 743 -2.70 23.71 -25.10
C ILE A 743 -1.98 24.98 -24.66
N TYR A 744 -2.58 26.16 -24.91
CA TYR A 744 -2.11 27.41 -24.32
C TYR A 744 -2.94 27.73 -23.07
N VAL A 745 -2.28 27.96 -21.95
CA VAL A 745 -2.88 28.38 -20.68
C VAL A 745 -2.62 29.89 -20.54
N PRO A 746 -3.63 30.76 -20.67
CA PRO A 746 -3.44 32.22 -20.63
C PRO A 746 -3.06 32.75 -19.24
N PRO A 747 -2.38 33.90 -19.14
CA PRO A 747 -2.13 34.55 -17.85
C PRO A 747 -3.44 34.93 -17.17
N GLY A 748 -3.50 34.84 -15.84
CA GLY A 748 -4.74 35.05 -15.09
C GLY A 748 -4.55 35.06 -13.58
N ARG A 749 -5.61 35.37 -12.84
CA ARG A 749 -5.69 35.16 -11.39
C ARG A 749 -6.40 33.84 -11.12
N PHE A 750 -6.00 33.13 -10.07
CA PHE A 750 -6.67 31.90 -9.64
C PHE A 750 -6.61 31.72 -8.13
N ARG A 751 -7.54 30.92 -7.60
CA ARG A 751 -7.55 30.48 -6.21
C ARG A 751 -6.74 29.18 -6.08
N ALA A 752 -5.59 29.27 -5.43
CA ALA A 752 -4.71 28.15 -5.10
C ALA A 752 -5.00 27.61 -3.69
N GLY A 753 -4.78 26.32 -3.47
CA GLY A 753 -4.99 25.62 -2.20
C GLY A 753 -6.45 25.22 -1.95
N GLY A 754 -6.67 24.53 -0.83
CA GLY A 754 -7.96 23.89 -0.48
C GLY A 754 -8.33 23.96 1.01
N GLY A 755 -7.55 24.65 1.84
CA GLY A 755 -7.80 24.79 3.28
C GLY A 755 -7.53 23.53 4.14
N SER A 756 -7.10 22.42 3.53
CA SER A 756 -6.65 21.20 4.22
C SER A 756 -5.17 21.29 4.62
N SER A 757 -4.73 20.44 5.55
CA SER A 757 -3.30 20.32 5.91
C SER A 757 -2.42 19.79 4.77
N ARG A 758 -3.01 19.17 3.74
CA ARG A 758 -2.31 18.69 2.55
C ARG A 758 -2.32 19.76 1.45
N SER A 759 -3.48 20.28 1.09
CA SER A 759 -3.64 21.30 0.05
C SER A 759 -3.03 22.67 0.41
N GLY A 760 -2.76 22.91 1.69
CA GLY A 760 -2.38 24.22 2.20
C GLY A 760 -3.54 25.22 2.24
N PRO A 761 -3.30 26.43 2.78
CA PRO A 761 -4.31 27.47 2.91
C PRO A 761 -4.70 28.04 1.55
N TYR A 762 -5.94 28.51 1.43
CA TYR A 762 -6.40 29.25 0.26
C TYR A 762 -5.58 30.53 0.05
N ARG A 763 -5.19 30.79 -1.20
CA ARG A 763 -4.50 32.01 -1.63
C ARG A 763 -5.02 32.46 -2.99
N GLU A 764 -5.17 33.77 -3.19
CA GLU A 764 -5.21 34.31 -4.55
C GLU A 764 -3.79 34.37 -5.10
N GLU A 765 -3.55 33.69 -6.20
CA GLU A 765 -2.29 33.72 -6.92
C GLU A 765 -2.51 34.28 -8.33
N LYS A 766 -1.46 34.88 -8.91
CA LYS A 766 -1.50 35.44 -10.26
C LYS A 766 -0.48 34.72 -11.12
N MET A 767 -0.95 34.03 -12.16
CA MET A 767 -0.12 33.51 -13.23
C MET A 767 0.29 34.68 -14.14
N PRO A 768 1.55 35.15 -14.11
CA PRO A 768 1.93 36.43 -14.70
C PRO A 768 2.16 36.36 -16.21
N ARG A 769 2.34 35.16 -16.76
CA ARG A 769 2.58 34.88 -18.18
C ARG A 769 1.80 33.63 -18.56
N GLY A 770 1.26 33.61 -19.77
CA GLY A 770 0.72 32.37 -20.32
C GLY A 770 1.83 31.45 -20.83
N PHE A 771 1.57 30.16 -20.81
CA PHE A 771 2.53 29.10 -21.17
C PHE A 771 1.82 28.01 -21.99
N PHE A 772 2.59 27.20 -22.72
CA PHE A 772 2.04 26.00 -23.34
C PHE A 772 2.22 24.80 -22.41
N MET A 773 1.26 23.88 -22.39
CA MET A 773 1.34 22.64 -21.62
C MET A 773 0.79 21.46 -22.45
N GLY A 774 1.38 20.28 -22.26
CA GLY A 774 0.91 19.06 -22.90
C GLY A 774 -0.54 18.75 -22.52
N ARG A 775 -1.41 18.60 -23.52
CA ARG A 775 -2.83 18.25 -23.31
C ARG A 775 -3.00 16.97 -22.47
N TYR A 776 -2.09 16.03 -22.68
CA TYR A 776 -2.04 14.73 -22.01
C TYR A 776 -0.74 14.58 -21.21
N GLU A 777 -0.72 13.56 -20.35
CA GLU A 777 0.51 13.00 -19.78
C GLU A 777 1.42 12.46 -20.90
N VAL A 778 2.74 12.42 -20.69
CA VAL A 778 3.64 11.78 -21.67
C VAL A 778 3.33 10.29 -21.73
N SER A 779 3.03 9.78 -22.93
CA SER A 779 2.72 8.37 -23.15
C SER A 779 3.97 7.49 -23.16
N LEU A 780 3.80 6.18 -22.94
CA LEU A 780 4.86 5.19 -23.15
C LEU A 780 5.41 5.21 -24.58
N ALA A 781 4.57 5.48 -25.59
CA ALA A 781 5.01 5.64 -26.98
C ALA A 781 5.97 6.83 -27.15
N GLU A 782 5.61 8.00 -26.63
CA GLU A 782 6.44 9.21 -26.72
C GLU A 782 7.73 9.08 -25.90
N TYR A 783 7.66 8.45 -24.72
CA TYR A 783 8.84 8.16 -23.91
C TYR A 783 9.79 7.15 -24.59
N ARG A 784 9.24 6.22 -25.38
CA ARG A 784 10.02 5.24 -26.14
C ARG A 784 10.93 5.91 -27.18
N GLU A 785 10.49 6.97 -27.86
CA GLU A 785 11.32 7.67 -28.84
C GLU A 785 12.61 8.25 -28.22
N PHE A 786 12.57 8.65 -26.95
CA PHE A 786 13.74 9.08 -26.20
C PHE A 786 14.70 7.94 -25.91
N LEU A 787 14.17 6.77 -25.52
CA LEU A 787 14.96 5.58 -25.26
C LEU A 787 15.57 4.98 -26.55
N GLU A 788 14.90 5.12 -27.69
CA GLU A 788 15.41 4.73 -29.01
C GLU A 788 16.70 5.50 -29.38
N ASP A 789 16.86 6.75 -28.93
CA ASP A 789 18.06 7.57 -29.21
C ASP A 789 19.31 7.05 -28.47
N PHE A 790 19.17 6.58 -27.21
CA PHE A 790 20.26 5.88 -26.50
C PHE A 790 20.63 4.58 -27.23
N ARG A 791 19.63 3.78 -27.62
CA ARG A 791 19.84 2.52 -28.37
C ARG A 791 20.52 2.75 -29.71
N ALA A 792 20.13 3.79 -30.46
CA ALA A 792 20.75 4.16 -31.73
C ALA A 792 22.21 4.61 -31.57
N LYS A 793 22.58 5.21 -30.43
CA LYS A 793 23.95 5.58 -30.07
C LYS A 793 24.78 4.44 -29.50
N GLY A 794 24.16 3.29 -29.21
CA GLY A 794 24.80 2.16 -28.53
C GLY A 794 25.03 2.38 -27.03
N ASP A 795 24.44 3.42 -26.44
CA ASP A 795 24.58 3.77 -25.03
C ASP A 795 23.67 2.89 -24.16
N LYS A 796 24.21 1.72 -23.80
CA LYS A 796 23.49 0.75 -22.95
C LYS A 796 23.31 1.25 -21.51
N GLU A 797 24.25 2.03 -20.98
CA GLU A 797 24.18 2.50 -19.59
C GLU A 797 23.14 3.62 -19.46
N GLY A 798 23.14 4.57 -20.40
CA GLY A 798 22.08 5.57 -20.56
C GLY A 798 20.71 4.92 -20.75
N LEU A 799 20.60 3.91 -21.63
CA LEU A 799 19.34 3.18 -21.83
C LEU A 799 18.84 2.51 -20.53
N LEU A 800 19.68 1.71 -19.87
CA LEU A 800 19.28 0.94 -18.68
C LEU A 800 18.94 1.85 -17.49
N SER A 801 19.63 2.98 -17.35
CA SER A 801 19.36 3.98 -16.31
C SER A 801 18.11 4.82 -16.54
N HIS A 802 17.49 4.76 -17.72
CA HIS A 802 16.26 5.49 -18.08
C HIS A 802 15.04 4.60 -18.32
N LEU A 803 15.15 3.27 -18.23
CA LEU A 803 13.99 2.39 -18.37
C LEU A 803 12.97 2.62 -17.23
N PRO A 804 11.66 2.75 -17.52
CA PRO A 804 10.62 2.94 -16.51
C PRO A 804 10.33 1.66 -15.71
N TRP A 805 10.06 1.81 -14.41
CA TRP A 805 9.92 0.70 -13.45
C TRP A 805 8.54 0.62 -12.79
N THR A 806 8.07 -0.60 -12.53
CA THR A 806 6.83 -0.87 -11.78
C THR A 806 7.09 -1.80 -10.60
N SER A 807 6.24 -1.75 -9.59
CA SER A 807 6.28 -2.66 -8.44
C SER A 807 5.08 -3.60 -8.51
N THR A 808 5.34 -4.90 -8.65
CA THR A 808 4.33 -5.96 -8.69
C THR A 808 4.42 -6.81 -7.41
N ALA A 809 3.45 -7.70 -7.20
CA ALA A 809 3.53 -8.69 -6.12
C ALA A 809 4.65 -9.73 -6.30
N ALA A 810 5.31 -9.76 -7.47
CA ALA A 810 6.45 -10.63 -7.77
C ALA A 810 7.82 -9.92 -7.63
N GLY A 811 7.85 -8.59 -7.54
CA GLY A 811 9.08 -7.80 -7.37
C GLY A 811 9.02 -6.45 -8.10
N VAL A 812 10.18 -5.88 -8.38
CA VAL A 812 10.30 -4.69 -9.25
C VAL A 812 10.52 -5.17 -10.68
N GLU A 813 9.64 -4.77 -11.59
CA GLU A 813 9.66 -5.13 -13.01
C GLU A 813 9.86 -3.87 -13.86
N ARG A 814 10.32 -4.02 -15.11
CA ARG A 814 10.37 -2.90 -16.07
C ARG A 814 9.05 -2.81 -16.83
N MET A 815 8.62 -1.61 -17.22
CA MET A 815 7.44 -1.43 -18.09
C MET A 815 7.77 -1.67 -19.58
N LEU A 816 9.06 -1.54 -19.96
CA LEU A 816 9.60 -1.79 -21.31
C LEU A 816 10.78 -2.78 -21.24
N SER A 817 10.92 -3.62 -22.26
CA SER A 817 12.10 -4.48 -22.44
C SER A 817 13.32 -3.69 -22.93
N GLU A 818 14.50 -4.33 -23.01
CA GLU A 818 15.71 -3.70 -23.59
C GLU A 818 15.57 -3.48 -25.11
N GLU A 819 14.72 -4.27 -25.76
CA GLU A 819 14.27 -4.09 -27.14
C GLU A 819 13.19 -2.99 -27.29
N LEU A 820 12.80 -2.35 -26.17
CA LEU A 820 11.79 -1.28 -26.09
C LEU A 820 10.36 -1.71 -26.44
N GLU A 821 10.02 -2.98 -26.26
CA GLU A 821 8.64 -3.43 -26.36
C GLU A 821 7.95 -3.46 -24.98
N PRO A 822 6.64 -3.14 -24.88
CA PRO A 822 5.91 -3.19 -23.61
C PRO A 822 5.92 -4.58 -22.97
N ILE A 823 6.13 -4.62 -21.66
CA ILE A 823 6.09 -5.85 -20.87
C ILE A 823 4.68 -6.03 -20.29
N ALA A 824 4.19 -7.26 -20.22
CA ALA A 824 2.91 -7.62 -19.58
C ALA A 824 1.70 -6.78 -20.07
N HIS A 825 0.96 -6.13 -19.18
CA HIS A 825 -0.29 -5.39 -19.44
C HIS A 825 -0.07 -3.89 -19.70
N TYR A 826 1.09 -3.51 -20.25
CA TYR A 826 1.39 -2.13 -20.64
C TYR A 826 1.10 -1.91 -22.13
N GLU A 827 0.43 -0.81 -22.44
CA GLU A 827 0.08 -0.41 -23.80
C GLU A 827 0.72 0.92 -24.18
N ARG A 828 0.94 1.13 -25.48
CA ARG A 828 1.67 2.28 -26.04
C ARG A 828 1.03 3.62 -25.69
N GLU A 829 -0.29 3.67 -25.56
CA GLU A 829 -1.05 4.90 -25.27
C GLU A 829 -1.25 5.17 -23.77
N MET A 830 -0.82 4.27 -22.88
CA MET A 830 -0.81 4.51 -21.43
C MET A 830 0.27 5.55 -21.07
N PRO A 831 0.12 6.30 -19.94
CA PRO A 831 1.15 7.23 -19.49
C PRO A 831 2.44 6.49 -19.13
N VAL A 832 3.58 7.17 -19.26
CA VAL A 832 4.82 6.70 -18.65
C VAL A 832 4.76 6.92 -17.14
N GLY A 833 4.56 5.83 -16.41
CA GLY A 833 4.80 5.75 -14.97
C GLY A 833 6.23 5.33 -14.66
N GLY A 834 6.60 5.25 -13.38
CA GLY A 834 7.82 4.54 -12.97
C GLY A 834 9.12 5.31 -13.20
N VAL A 835 9.03 6.60 -13.45
CA VAL A 835 10.16 7.48 -13.79
C VAL A 835 10.53 8.42 -12.63
N SER A 836 11.82 8.68 -12.48
CA SER A 836 12.35 9.64 -11.51
C SER A 836 12.29 11.07 -12.05
N LEU A 837 12.47 12.05 -11.17
CA LEU A 837 12.53 13.47 -11.56
C LEU A 837 13.66 13.74 -12.56
N ALA A 838 14.79 13.05 -12.42
CA ALA A 838 15.92 13.13 -13.36
C ALA A 838 15.52 12.61 -14.75
N MET A 839 15.01 11.38 -14.83
CA MET A 839 14.53 10.75 -16.08
C MET A 839 13.50 11.62 -16.83
N ALA A 840 12.59 12.27 -16.11
CA ALA A 840 11.58 13.16 -16.68
C ALA A 840 12.18 14.51 -17.16
N THR A 841 13.18 15.02 -16.43
CA THR A 841 13.93 16.24 -16.81
C THR A 841 14.82 16.01 -18.03
N ASP A 842 15.49 14.85 -18.10
CA ASP A 842 16.35 14.47 -19.21
C ASP A 842 15.55 14.23 -20.50
N TYR A 843 14.36 13.66 -20.40
CA TYR A 843 13.39 13.60 -21.49
C TYR A 843 13.01 15.01 -22.00
N ALA A 844 12.68 15.95 -21.11
CA ALA A 844 12.35 17.33 -21.49
C ALA A 844 13.52 18.04 -22.19
N ALA A 845 14.74 17.83 -21.69
CA ALA A 845 15.96 18.36 -22.29
C ALA A 845 16.27 17.72 -23.65
N TRP A 846 15.98 16.42 -23.82
CA TRP A 846 16.08 15.73 -25.11
C TRP A 846 15.05 16.25 -26.12
N LEU A 847 13.79 16.39 -25.72
CA LEU A 847 12.72 16.87 -26.60
C LEU A 847 12.99 18.32 -27.06
N THR A 848 13.53 19.16 -26.18
CA THR A 848 14.05 20.50 -26.51
C THR A 848 15.09 20.45 -27.63
N ARG A 849 16.09 19.56 -27.53
CA ARG A 849 17.13 19.40 -28.55
C ARG A 849 16.59 18.83 -29.88
N ARG A 850 15.64 17.89 -29.81
CA ARG A 850 15.06 17.20 -30.97
C ARG A 850 14.09 18.09 -31.77
N THR A 851 13.29 18.91 -31.08
CA THR A 851 12.24 19.73 -31.72
C THR A 851 12.83 20.91 -32.51
N GLY A 852 13.90 21.53 -32.00
CA GLY A 852 14.48 22.72 -32.60
C GLY A 852 13.51 23.93 -32.61
N GLY A 853 13.73 24.87 -33.53
CA GLY A 853 12.81 26.00 -33.75
C GLY A 853 12.70 27.03 -32.62
N GLY A 854 13.54 26.94 -31.58
CA GLY A 854 13.55 27.85 -30.43
C GLY A 854 12.61 27.47 -29.29
N TRP A 855 11.92 26.32 -29.36
CA TRP A 855 11.06 25.85 -28.29
C TRP A 855 11.84 25.09 -27.21
N LYS A 856 11.55 25.40 -25.95
CA LYS A 856 12.13 24.77 -24.77
C LYS A 856 11.05 24.05 -23.97
N PHE A 857 11.30 22.81 -23.63
CA PHE A 857 10.43 21.96 -22.83
C PHE A 857 11.01 21.77 -21.43
N ARG A 858 10.13 21.75 -20.42
CA ARG A 858 10.47 21.53 -19.01
C ARG A 858 9.29 20.90 -18.28
N LEU A 859 9.53 20.42 -17.06
CA LEU A 859 8.46 20.09 -16.13
C LEU A 859 7.75 21.37 -15.64
N PRO A 860 6.45 21.29 -15.28
CA PRO A 860 5.73 22.42 -14.72
C PRO A 860 6.27 22.82 -13.34
N THR A 861 6.03 24.07 -12.94
CA THR A 861 5.99 24.44 -11.53
C THR A 861 4.65 24.00 -10.92
N GLU A 862 4.62 23.88 -9.59
CA GLU A 862 3.39 23.52 -8.86
C GLU A 862 2.24 24.50 -9.13
N ALA A 863 2.52 25.81 -9.22
CA ALA A 863 1.51 26.83 -9.51
C ALA A 863 1.00 26.79 -10.95
N GLU A 864 1.87 26.51 -11.95
CA GLU A 864 1.45 26.32 -13.34
C GLU A 864 0.54 25.09 -13.48
N TRP A 865 0.89 23.99 -12.80
CA TRP A 865 0.09 22.77 -12.80
C TRP A 865 -1.29 23.02 -12.16
N GLU A 866 -1.32 23.58 -10.95
CA GLU A 866 -2.57 23.79 -10.21
C GLU A 866 -3.51 24.75 -10.93
N TYR A 867 -2.98 25.85 -11.48
CA TYR A 867 -3.77 26.78 -12.27
C TYR A 867 -4.38 26.11 -13.50
N ALA A 868 -3.59 25.34 -14.26
CA ALA A 868 -4.05 24.68 -15.47
C ALA A 868 -5.04 23.52 -15.19
N ALA A 869 -5.01 22.95 -13.99
CA ALA A 869 -6.00 21.97 -13.52
C ALA A 869 -7.31 22.61 -13.01
N ARG A 870 -7.25 23.77 -12.34
CA ARG A 870 -8.41 24.37 -11.63
C ARG A 870 -9.15 25.48 -12.41
N GLY A 871 -8.44 26.27 -13.22
CA GLY A 871 -8.94 27.55 -13.72
C GLY A 871 -9.01 28.65 -12.64
N ALA A 872 -9.54 29.82 -13.00
CA ALA A 872 -9.60 30.99 -12.13
C ALA A 872 -10.45 30.79 -10.87
N ALA A 873 -11.55 30.04 -10.97
CA ALA A 873 -12.46 29.79 -9.85
C ALA A 873 -11.86 28.92 -8.73
N GLY A 874 -10.81 28.14 -9.02
CA GLY A 874 -10.24 27.22 -8.04
C GLY A 874 -11.13 26.00 -7.75
N ARG A 875 -11.63 25.31 -8.78
CA ARG A 875 -12.50 24.12 -8.67
C ARG A 875 -11.90 23.01 -7.81
N GLU A 876 -12.71 22.26 -7.07
CA GLU A 876 -12.22 21.10 -6.32
C GLU A 876 -11.62 20.01 -7.23
N TYR A 877 -12.31 19.66 -8.32
CA TYR A 877 -11.86 18.75 -9.39
C TYR A 877 -11.80 19.48 -10.75
N PRO A 878 -11.12 18.95 -11.78
CA PRO A 878 -10.92 19.65 -13.06
C PRO A 878 -12.23 20.07 -13.77
N TRP A 879 -13.30 19.28 -13.60
CA TRP A 879 -14.61 19.50 -14.21
C TRP A 879 -15.60 20.29 -13.32
N GLY A 880 -15.33 20.47 -12.02
CA GLY A 880 -16.23 21.14 -11.07
C GLY A 880 -16.00 20.69 -9.62
N ASP A 881 -16.90 21.05 -8.72
CA ASP A 881 -16.74 20.74 -7.29
C ASP A 881 -17.32 19.37 -6.90
N ALA A 882 -18.27 18.84 -7.67
CA ALA A 882 -18.86 17.52 -7.43
C ALA A 882 -17.97 16.38 -7.96
N TRP A 883 -17.75 15.36 -7.14
CA TRP A 883 -17.04 14.14 -7.58
C TRP A 883 -17.89 13.30 -8.54
N GLU A 884 -17.29 12.89 -9.66
CA GLU A 884 -17.92 12.02 -10.66
C GLU A 884 -17.00 10.82 -11.00
N PRO A 885 -17.35 9.58 -10.58
CA PRO A 885 -16.48 8.41 -10.74
C PRO A 885 -16.05 8.08 -12.18
N SER A 886 -16.83 8.48 -13.19
CA SER A 886 -16.53 8.24 -14.60
C SER A 886 -15.56 9.24 -15.23
N ARG A 887 -15.17 10.32 -14.52
CA ARG A 887 -14.33 11.40 -15.07
C ARG A 887 -12.85 11.32 -14.70
N ALA A 888 -12.47 10.48 -13.76
CA ALA A 888 -11.07 10.30 -13.39
C ALA A 888 -10.73 8.85 -13.08
N ASN A 889 -9.61 8.37 -13.65
CA ASN A 889 -9.08 7.05 -13.38
C ASN A 889 -8.49 6.99 -11.96
N THR A 890 -9.25 6.44 -11.02
CA THR A 890 -8.97 6.32 -9.58
C THR A 890 -9.51 4.99 -9.05
N THR A 891 -9.35 4.70 -7.75
CA THR A 891 -9.96 3.50 -7.13
C THR A 891 -11.49 3.45 -7.21
N ALA A 892 -12.15 4.59 -7.41
CA ALA A 892 -13.60 4.68 -7.58
C ALA A 892 -14.04 4.54 -9.05
N TYR A 893 -13.11 4.51 -10.01
CA TYR A 893 -13.43 4.34 -11.43
C TYR A 893 -14.00 2.93 -11.68
N PRO A 894 -15.17 2.78 -12.34
CA PRO A 894 -15.78 1.48 -12.57
C PRO A 894 -14.96 0.66 -13.59
N ASN A 895 -14.21 -0.32 -13.09
CA ASN A 895 -13.37 -1.21 -13.89
C ASN A 895 -13.94 -2.64 -13.91
N GLU A 896 -14.13 -3.21 -15.10
CA GLU A 896 -14.78 -4.52 -15.31
C GLU A 896 -14.04 -5.68 -14.62
N ASN A 897 -12.74 -5.53 -14.41
CA ASN A 897 -11.85 -6.53 -13.79
C ASN A 897 -11.60 -6.31 -12.29
N GLY A 898 -12.23 -5.31 -11.65
CA GLY A 898 -12.13 -5.06 -10.21
C GLY A 898 -10.73 -4.66 -9.70
N ARG A 899 -9.82 -4.23 -10.57
CA ARG A 899 -8.47 -3.77 -10.25
C ARG A 899 -8.19 -2.44 -10.94
N PRO A 900 -7.86 -1.37 -10.20
CA PRO A 900 -7.43 -0.11 -10.79
C PRO A 900 -6.13 -0.30 -11.60
N TRP A 901 -6.07 0.29 -12.78
CA TRP A 901 -4.94 0.22 -13.70
C TRP A 901 -4.87 1.50 -14.56
N PHE A 902 -3.81 1.67 -15.34
CA PHE A 902 -3.69 2.79 -16.28
C PHE A 902 -4.77 2.74 -17.37
N LEU A 903 -5.20 3.92 -17.81
CA LEU A 903 -5.99 4.10 -19.03
C LEU A 903 -5.15 4.85 -20.09
N PRO A 904 -5.49 4.73 -21.38
CA PRO A 904 -4.88 5.54 -22.43
C PRO A 904 -4.98 7.03 -22.12
N VAL A 905 -3.92 7.81 -22.37
CA VAL A 905 -3.82 9.23 -21.97
C VAL A 905 -4.88 10.13 -22.64
N ARG A 906 -5.53 9.65 -23.70
CA ARG A 906 -6.63 10.32 -24.44
C ARG A 906 -8.04 9.96 -23.95
N SER A 907 -8.16 9.05 -22.99
CA SER A 907 -9.46 8.62 -22.43
C SER A 907 -10.06 9.67 -21.49
N LEU A 908 -11.36 9.51 -21.18
CA LEU A 908 -12.14 10.35 -20.25
C LEU A 908 -12.17 11.86 -20.61
N PRO A 909 -12.57 12.25 -21.83
CA PRO A 909 -12.61 13.66 -22.25
C PRO A 909 -13.56 14.53 -21.41
N GLU A 910 -14.60 13.95 -20.79
CA GLU A 910 -15.52 14.64 -19.88
C GLU A 910 -14.86 15.06 -18.55
N GLY A 911 -13.69 14.48 -18.22
CA GLY A 911 -12.87 14.83 -17.06
C GLY A 911 -11.81 15.89 -17.33
N ALA A 912 -11.75 16.45 -18.54
CA ALA A 912 -10.75 17.46 -18.87
C ALA A 912 -10.95 18.78 -18.08
N SER A 913 -9.86 19.48 -17.77
CA SER A 913 -9.93 20.82 -17.16
C SER A 913 -10.55 21.85 -18.12
N VAL A 914 -10.91 23.04 -17.61
CA VAL A 914 -11.40 24.16 -18.45
C VAL A 914 -10.46 24.56 -19.59
N PHE A 915 -9.15 24.39 -19.42
CA PHE A 915 -8.16 24.64 -20.47
C PHE A 915 -7.99 23.45 -21.43
N GLY A 916 -8.58 22.29 -21.10
CA GLY A 916 -8.57 21.07 -21.89
C GLY A 916 -7.46 20.08 -21.50
N LEU A 917 -6.95 20.09 -20.27
CA LEU A 917 -6.00 19.09 -19.79
C LEU A 917 -6.71 17.80 -19.38
N PHE A 918 -6.22 16.67 -19.87
CA PHE A 918 -6.72 15.33 -19.53
C PHE A 918 -5.97 14.76 -18.31
N HIS A 919 -6.62 13.85 -17.57
CA HIS A 919 -6.08 13.10 -16.43
C HIS A 919 -5.47 13.91 -15.27
N VAL A 920 -5.72 15.22 -15.17
CA VAL A 920 -5.26 16.05 -14.02
C VAL A 920 -5.97 15.74 -12.67
N ALA A 921 -6.63 14.58 -12.54
CA ALA A 921 -7.24 14.07 -11.32
C ALA A 921 -7.17 12.53 -11.20
N GLY A 922 -6.34 11.86 -12.00
CA GLY A 922 -6.27 10.40 -12.02
C GLY A 922 -5.18 9.90 -12.96
N ASN A 923 -5.15 8.61 -13.23
CA ASN A 923 -4.13 7.97 -14.06
C ASN A 923 -2.74 8.02 -13.39
N VAL A 924 -1.88 9.03 -13.58
CA VAL A 924 -0.66 9.22 -12.76
C VAL A 924 -0.58 10.57 -12.07
N ARG A 925 0.06 10.59 -10.90
CA ARG A 925 0.60 11.83 -10.33
C ARG A 925 1.77 12.31 -11.16
N GLU A 926 2.01 13.60 -11.15
CA GLU A 926 2.99 14.23 -12.04
C GLU A 926 4.10 14.96 -11.30
N TRP A 927 5.33 14.75 -11.77
CA TRP A 927 6.49 15.54 -11.35
C TRP A 927 6.33 17.03 -11.66
N THR A 928 6.52 17.87 -10.64
CA THR A 928 6.75 19.31 -10.81
C THR A 928 8.20 19.66 -10.50
N THR A 929 8.55 20.94 -10.63
CA THR A 929 9.86 21.51 -10.28
C THR A 929 9.89 22.19 -8.91
N SER A 930 8.75 22.28 -8.21
CA SER A 930 8.64 23.06 -6.97
C SER A 930 8.98 22.23 -5.73
N PRO A 931 9.65 22.83 -4.72
CA PRO A 931 9.97 22.13 -3.47
C PRO A 931 8.71 21.85 -2.64
N PHE A 932 8.67 20.69 -1.97
CA PHE A 932 7.59 20.32 -1.07
C PHE A 932 7.98 20.49 0.41
N LEU A 933 9.03 19.78 0.81
CA LEU A 933 9.72 19.81 2.09
C LEU A 933 11.21 19.57 1.82
N GLU A 934 12.07 19.64 2.85
CA GLU A 934 13.50 19.35 2.68
C GLU A 934 13.71 17.94 2.07
N GLY A 935 14.55 17.86 1.03
CA GLY A 935 14.80 16.63 0.26
C GLY A 935 13.65 16.15 -0.64
N HIS A 936 12.51 16.85 -0.70
CA HIS A 936 11.31 16.42 -1.44
C HIS A 936 10.81 17.47 -2.44
N VAL A 937 10.37 16.99 -3.59
CA VAL A 937 9.77 17.77 -4.67
C VAL A 937 8.27 17.51 -4.71
N ALA A 938 7.50 18.55 -5.02
CA ALA A 938 6.05 18.47 -5.11
C ALA A 938 5.64 17.67 -6.34
N ILE A 939 4.76 16.69 -6.14
CA ILE A 939 4.01 16.02 -7.20
C ILE A 939 2.52 16.32 -7.05
N ARG A 940 1.83 16.41 -8.18
CA ARG A 940 0.44 16.87 -8.27
C ARG A 940 -0.47 15.88 -9.00
N GLY A 941 -1.77 16.09 -8.90
CA GLY A 941 -2.80 15.20 -9.46
C GLY A 941 -3.11 13.99 -8.56
N GLY A 942 -4.00 13.14 -9.05
CA GLY A 942 -4.31 11.83 -8.48
C GLY A 942 -3.79 10.72 -9.38
N ALA A 943 -3.70 9.50 -8.85
CA ALA A 943 -3.35 8.31 -9.62
C ALA A 943 -4.48 7.25 -9.61
N PHE A 944 -4.36 6.26 -10.50
CA PHE A 944 -5.28 5.11 -10.53
C PHE A 944 -5.41 4.38 -9.17
N THR A 945 -4.39 4.44 -8.32
CA THR A 945 -4.36 3.86 -6.96
C THR A 945 -5.04 4.69 -5.88
N ASP A 946 -5.51 5.90 -6.19
CA ASP A 946 -5.95 6.87 -5.18
C ASP A 946 -7.46 6.82 -4.91
N ALA A 947 -7.86 7.24 -3.71
CA ALA A 947 -9.25 7.53 -3.38
C ALA A 947 -9.67 8.91 -3.94
N PRO A 948 -10.98 9.16 -4.20
CA PRO A 948 -11.49 10.45 -4.69
C PRO A 948 -11.00 11.68 -3.92
N ASP A 949 -10.84 11.57 -2.60
CA ASP A 949 -10.35 12.68 -1.76
C ASP A 949 -8.90 13.09 -2.07
N TRP A 950 -8.10 12.19 -2.65
CA TRP A 950 -6.69 12.41 -2.98
C TRP A 950 -6.50 12.84 -4.44
N ALA A 951 -7.59 12.89 -5.22
CA ALA A 951 -7.65 13.28 -6.63
C ALA A 951 -8.04 14.76 -6.85
N ARG A 952 -8.27 15.53 -5.77
CA ARG A 952 -8.65 16.95 -5.83
C ARG A 952 -7.50 17.79 -6.39
N SER A 953 -7.78 18.75 -7.25
CA SER A 953 -6.75 19.51 -8.00
C SER A 953 -5.82 20.39 -7.12
N ALA A 954 -6.17 20.62 -5.85
CA ALA A 954 -5.34 21.34 -4.89
C ALA A 954 -4.52 20.42 -3.97
N GLU A 955 -4.74 19.10 -4.00
CA GLU A 955 -3.93 18.17 -3.22
C GLU A 955 -2.50 18.10 -3.80
N ARG A 956 -1.53 17.97 -2.90
CA ARG A 956 -0.09 17.97 -3.18
C ARG A 956 0.61 16.92 -2.34
N PHE A 957 1.56 16.22 -2.96
CA PHE A 957 2.32 15.16 -2.31
C PHE A 957 3.82 15.46 -2.44
N GLY A 958 4.63 14.96 -1.51
CA GLY A 958 6.08 15.04 -1.58
C GLY A 958 6.69 13.71 -2.02
N ALA A 959 7.59 13.73 -2.99
CA ALA A 959 8.43 12.59 -3.35
C ALA A 959 9.90 12.99 -3.42
N ARG A 960 10.82 12.07 -3.09
CA ARG A 960 12.26 12.31 -3.24
C ARG A 960 12.61 12.31 -4.74
N PRO A 961 13.56 13.14 -5.23
CA PRO A 961 13.90 13.20 -6.66
C PRO A 961 14.26 11.86 -7.33
N ARG A 962 14.80 10.90 -6.56
CA ARG A 962 15.19 9.56 -7.01
C ARG A 962 14.05 8.54 -7.00
N THR A 963 12.87 8.86 -6.48
CA THR A 963 11.73 7.93 -6.41
C THR A 963 11.31 7.50 -7.81
N THR A 964 11.26 6.19 -8.06
CA THR A 964 10.57 5.60 -9.21
C THR A 964 9.36 4.83 -8.69
N HIS A 965 8.16 5.19 -9.16
CA HIS A 965 6.92 4.52 -8.76
C HIS A 965 5.93 4.53 -9.91
N ALA A 966 5.24 3.41 -10.15
CA ALA A 966 4.33 3.24 -11.29
C ALA A 966 3.25 4.34 -11.35
N SER A 967 2.77 4.80 -10.19
CA SER A 967 1.75 5.86 -10.09
C SER A 967 2.28 7.30 -10.29
N ILE A 968 3.56 7.47 -10.66
CA ILE A 968 4.20 8.78 -10.88
C ILE A 968 4.78 8.83 -12.29
N GLY A 969 4.27 9.77 -13.08
CA GLY A 969 4.75 10.14 -14.41
C GLY A 969 4.94 11.65 -14.51
N PHE A 970 4.69 12.22 -15.68
CA PHE A 970 4.81 13.66 -15.91
C PHE A 970 4.10 14.14 -17.19
N ARG A 971 3.82 15.45 -17.24
CA ARG A 971 3.58 16.20 -18.48
C ARG A 971 4.56 17.35 -18.61
N LEU A 972 4.62 17.98 -19.78
CA LEU A 972 5.58 19.05 -20.07
C LEU A 972 4.90 20.42 -20.23
N VAL A 973 5.63 21.45 -19.82
CA VAL A 973 5.42 22.85 -20.19
C VAL A 973 6.39 23.21 -21.32
N CYS A 974 5.92 24.00 -22.28
CA CYS A 974 6.68 24.48 -23.41
C CYS A 974 6.67 26.02 -23.47
N GLU A 975 7.84 26.60 -23.70
CA GLU A 975 8.09 28.05 -23.78
C GLU A 975 9.04 28.36 -24.95
N ARG A 976 9.06 29.61 -25.43
CA ARG A 976 9.87 30.08 -26.56
C ARG A 976 10.62 31.36 -26.18
#